data_AF-A0A386UKM5-F1
#
_entry.id   AF-A0A386UKM5-F1
#
_cell.length_a   1.000
_cell.length_b   1.000
_cell.length_c   1.000
_cell.angle_alpha   90.00
_cell.angle_beta   90.00
_cell.angle_gamma   90.00
#
_symmetry.space_group_name_H-M   'P 1'
#
loop_
_entity.id
_entity.type
_entity.pdbx_description
1 polymer ?
#
loop_
_entity_poly.entity_id
_entity_poly.type
_entity_poly.pdbx_seq_one_letter_code
_entity_poly.pdbx_strand_id
1 'polypeptide(L)'
;MPAPTFDLTVQGTAPNQYSTESLLEAAINAALTALWQDLNGSKADIANSGKVFPSRESAVTAGQEVLRPALSQIMTREGNYLVVRSASGTADDPLFEAYPQWGAVMRIPNDIRVAADIANGMTQARPIAMLSPGGTGAHYTATSNWPLTTGVSLISFAPPVENADFPDLTITGPFGTNGATETRTVLLVGEDGLAPMPGQLRAGARYYGQYNDLAIRIIGLRRPAQSEEKRVTDEAQAGALMHTMASSALEAGGTEDVGIKVTGTGNFSFWTASRGDRGNVILVDGGVRWIDLSHLRPGCDDPITIRCITAARFRTPAQNYAATAGSLVRVYRTTTADYVFEAIGGTVTTISDVMPACNFCFITGGQSLASNFLTAGLHGFQRGLLDYNGTARAVFAIDGATGSTGLLPESAGGPGYWWNDGDSTPGPAALAWKAALDAKPSNQPVPAFIYWAMGQNDVGYMGAGIMLARYIAAYQALFAWMRAQIGSNVPIIWSPLGSWDVDGAPSDDKASAIRWAEHSVRAAVTGVHFGPHTFDLPRSFYDVHPTEQGQVIQGYRLAAHVAALLYGNTPNNGPSISALTAVDGGLSYRIDFTPGDPGDPLWRTAWVDGLAFYKPGQDPLSGADVVQTRHLWENNTRLRVWLAEAVTGATLLWPAGTLKEARAGRYVRNTGNSPLRVGIGNHVPLKPARITAS
;
A
#
# COMPACT_ATOMS: atom_id res chain seq x y z
N MET A 1 31.33 -47.97 -0.62
CA MET A 1 32.65 -47.32 -0.39
C MET A 1 33.12 -47.68 1.01
N PRO A 2 34.41 -47.96 1.24
CA PRO A 2 34.95 -48.22 2.58
C PRO A 2 34.82 -46.97 3.46
N ALA A 3 34.63 -47.15 4.77
CA ALA A 3 34.51 -46.03 5.71
C ALA A 3 35.86 -45.28 5.77
N PRO A 4 35.85 -43.94 5.75
CA PRO A 4 37.07 -43.17 5.94
C PRO A 4 37.62 -43.38 7.36
N THR A 5 38.94 -43.47 7.49
CA THR A 5 39.65 -43.56 8.76
C THR A 5 40.32 -42.23 9.09
N PHE A 6 40.19 -41.79 10.33
CA PHE A 6 40.86 -40.61 10.88
C PHE A 6 42.13 -41.05 11.59
N ASP A 7 43.26 -40.45 11.24
CA ASP A 7 44.59 -40.72 11.80
C ASP A 7 45.09 -39.44 12.48
N LEU A 8 45.30 -39.48 13.79
CA LEU A 8 45.81 -38.35 14.57
C LEU A 8 47.32 -38.42 14.64
N THR A 9 47.99 -37.40 14.10
CA THR A 9 49.44 -37.26 14.29
C THR A 9 49.72 -36.90 15.76
N VAL A 10 50.25 -37.86 16.51
CA VAL A 10 50.51 -37.78 17.97
C VAL A 10 51.35 -36.54 18.31
N GLN A 11 50.78 -35.59 19.04
CA GLN A 11 51.52 -34.39 19.51
C GLN A 11 51.25 -33.99 20.97
N GLY A 12 50.57 -34.80 21.79
CA GLY A 12 50.48 -34.49 23.21
C GLY A 12 49.54 -35.33 24.05
N THR A 13 49.15 -34.78 25.20
CA THR A 13 48.18 -35.41 26.11
C THR A 13 46.75 -35.04 25.70
N ALA A 14 45.93 -36.06 25.40
CA ALA A 14 44.54 -35.89 24.97
C ALA A 14 43.68 -35.13 26.00
N PRO A 15 42.64 -34.38 25.57
CA PRO A 15 41.69 -33.72 26.47
C PRO A 15 40.97 -34.72 27.40
N ASN A 16 40.72 -34.27 28.63
CA ASN A 16 40.36 -34.94 29.89
C ASN A 16 39.32 -36.09 29.92
N GLN A 17 38.80 -36.58 28.79
CA GLN A 17 37.84 -37.69 28.73
C GLN A 17 38.46 -39.01 28.23
N TYR A 18 39.62 -38.97 27.57
CA TYR A 18 40.34 -40.16 27.09
C TYR A 18 41.77 -40.16 27.63
N SER A 19 42.19 -41.29 28.21
CA SER A 19 43.49 -41.40 28.89
C SER A 19 44.69 -41.44 27.95
N THR A 20 44.48 -41.68 26.65
CA THR A 20 45.51 -41.63 25.61
C THR A 20 44.92 -41.15 24.28
N GLU A 21 45.76 -40.56 23.41
CA GLU A 21 45.36 -40.14 22.07
C GLU A 21 44.89 -41.33 21.21
N SER A 22 45.50 -42.51 21.34
CA SER A 22 45.04 -43.72 20.63
C SER A 22 43.64 -44.17 21.04
N LEU A 23 43.23 -43.95 22.30
CA LEU A 23 41.87 -44.26 22.73
C LEU A 23 40.86 -43.24 22.19
N LEU A 24 41.25 -41.97 22.08
CA LEU A 24 40.46 -40.94 21.41
C LEU A 24 40.31 -41.27 19.91
N GLU A 25 41.39 -41.63 19.23
CA GLU A 25 41.38 -42.00 17.81
C GLU A 25 40.52 -43.25 17.55
N ALA A 26 40.66 -44.29 18.39
CA ALA A 26 39.83 -45.49 18.29
C ALA A 26 38.33 -45.17 18.50
N ALA A 27 38.00 -44.29 19.45
CA ALA A 27 36.63 -43.85 19.69
C ALA A 27 36.07 -43.03 18.51
N ILE A 28 36.88 -42.14 17.92
CA ILE A 28 36.50 -41.37 16.74
C ILE A 28 36.26 -42.30 15.55
N ASN A 29 37.17 -43.23 15.27
CA ASN A 29 37.04 -44.18 14.16
C ASN A 29 35.85 -45.13 14.33
N ALA A 30 35.55 -45.55 15.55
CA ALA A 30 34.34 -46.33 15.86
C ALA A 30 33.06 -45.51 15.62
N ALA A 31 33.03 -44.25 16.06
CA ALA A 31 31.90 -43.35 15.82
C ALA A 31 31.72 -43.04 14.34
N LEU A 32 32.81 -42.83 13.59
CA LEU A 32 32.78 -42.61 12.14
C LEU A 32 32.25 -43.84 11.41
N THR A 33 32.68 -45.03 11.81
CA THR A 33 32.20 -46.30 11.24
C THR A 33 30.71 -46.50 11.51
N ALA A 34 30.26 -46.23 12.74
CA ALA A 34 28.85 -46.31 13.11
C ALA A 34 28.00 -45.30 12.32
N LEU A 35 28.46 -44.06 12.18
CA LEU A 35 27.80 -43.04 11.37
C LEU A 35 27.75 -43.45 9.89
N TRP A 36 28.84 -44.00 9.36
CA TRP A 36 28.92 -44.48 7.98
C TRP A 36 27.98 -45.66 7.69
N GLN A 37 27.81 -46.54 8.68
CA GLN A 37 26.86 -47.64 8.62
C GLN A 37 25.41 -47.16 8.74
N ASP A 38 25.11 -46.19 9.61
CA ASP A 38 23.75 -45.63 9.75
C ASP A 38 23.35 -44.84 8.48
N LEU A 39 24.31 -44.15 7.85
CA LEU A 39 24.14 -43.43 6.58
C LEU A 39 24.04 -44.32 5.34
N ASN A 40 24.52 -45.57 5.37
CA ASN A 40 24.44 -46.48 4.21
C ASN A 40 23.52 -47.69 4.42
N GLY A 41 23.11 -47.99 5.66
CA GLY A 41 22.48 -49.26 6.01
C GLY A 41 21.03 -49.20 6.47
N SER A 42 20.50 -48.05 6.93
CA SER A 42 19.18 -48.05 7.58
C SER A 42 18.36 -46.76 7.51
N LYS A 43 18.95 -45.56 7.40
CA LYS A 43 18.17 -44.30 7.50
C LYS A 43 18.18 -43.41 6.27
N ALA A 44 19.15 -43.57 5.39
CA ALA A 44 19.19 -42.93 4.09
C ALA A 44 19.88 -43.89 3.14
N ASP A 45 19.15 -44.64 2.32
CA ASP A 45 19.77 -45.39 1.23
C ASP A 45 20.26 -44.38 0.18
N ILE A 46 21.40 -43.73 0.44
CA ILE A 46 21.97 -42.68 -0.42
C ILE A 46 22.29 -43.27 -1.80
N ALA A 47 22.56 -44.58 -1.88
CA ALA A 47 22.78 -45.27 -3.15
C ALA A 47 21.51 -45.32 -4.03
N ASN A 48 20.32 -45.34 -3.42
CA ASN A 48 19.01 -45.26 -4.09
C ASN A 48 18.33 -43.90 -3.93
N SER A 49 19.05 -42.87 -3.47
CA SER A 49 18.49 -41.51 -3.41
C SER A 49 18.45 -40.91 -4.82
N GLY A 50 17.24 -40.61 -5.30
CA GLY A 50 17.06 -39.98 -6.60
C GLY A 50 17.83 -38.66 -6.67
N LYS A 51 18.64 -38.46 -7.72
CA LYS A 51 19.39 -37.21 -7.88
C LYS A 51 18.51 -36.12 -8.49
N VAL A 52 18.65 -34.90 -7.98
CA VAL A 52 17.99 -33.71 -8.52
C VAL A 52 19.04 -32.79 -9.14
N PHE A 53 18.80 -32.38 -10.38
CA PHE A 53 19.66 -31.49 -11.15
C PHE A 53 18.95 -30.14 -11.41
N PRO A 54 19.65 -29.01 -11.22
CA PRO A 54 19.07 -27.68 -11.41
C PRO A 54 18.75 -27.37 -12.88
N SER A 55 19.30 -28.12 -13.83
CA SER A 55 18.95 -28.04 -15.25
C SER A 55 19.19 -29.36 -16.00
N ARG A 56 18.56 -29.52 -17.17
CA ARG A 56 18.89 -30.61 -18.13
C ARG A 56 20.38 -30.66 -18.44
N GLU A 57 20.96 -29.51 -18.75
CA GLU A 57 22.37 -29.37 -19.11
C GLU A 57 23.30 -29.82 -17.98
N SER A 58 22.96 -29.49 -16.72
CA SER A 58 23.74 -29.95 -15.57
C SER A 58 23.72 -31.47 -15.39
N ALA A 59 22.63 -32.15 -15.75
CA ALA A 59 22.56 -33.61 -15.74
C ALA A 59 23.38 -34.22 -16.87
N VAL A 60 23.38 -33.62 -18.07
CA VAL A 60 24.22 -34.06 -19.20
C VAL A 60 25.70 -33.91 -18.85
N THR A 61 26.10 -32.76 -18.30
CA THR A 61 27.50 -32.47 -17.90
C THR A 61 28.00 -33.40 -16.81
N ALA A 62 27.13 -33.89 -15.92
CA ALA A 62 27.51 -34.88 -14.91
C ALA A 62 27.95 -36.22 -15.55
N GLY A 63 27.48 -36.53 -16.77
CA GLY A 63 27.90 -37.68 -17.55
C GLY A 63 27.25 -39.02 -17.13
N GLN A 64 27.29 -40.00 -18.04
CA GLN A 64 26.69 -41.32 -17.84
C GLN A 64 27.33 -42.12 -16.71
N GLU A 65 28.62 -41.90 -16.43
CA GLU A 65 29.35 -42.61 -15.37
C GLU A 65 28.85 -42.27 -13.96
N VAL A 66 28.34 -41.04 -13.79
CA VAL A 66 27.74 -40.53 -12.55
C VAL A 66 26.25 -40.87 -12.47
N LEU A 67 25.57 -40.90 -13.62
CA LEU A 67 24.16 -41.25 -13.77
C LEU A 67 23.96 -42.76 -13.98
N ARG A 68 24.37 -43.54 -12.97
CA ARG A 68 24.30 -45.01 -13.02
C ARG A 68 22.84 -45.49 -12.98
N PRO A 69 22.47 -46.57 -13.68
CA PRO A 69 21.10 -47.09 -13.69
C PRO A 69 20.51 -47.39 -12.31
N ALA A 70 21.37 -47.69 -11.32
CA ALA A 70 20.98 -47.94 -9.93
C ALA A 70 20.20 -46.77 -9.29
N LEU A 71 20.39 -45.53 -9.76
CA LEU A 71 19.63 -44.38 -9.28
C LEU A 71 18.12 -44.49 -9.58
N SER A 72 17.72 -45.37 -10.50
CA SER A 72 16.36 -45.61 -10.99
C SER A 72 15.72 -44.39 -11.67
N GLN A 73 15.57 -43.28 -10.96
CA GLN A 73 15.03 -42.02 -11.43
C GLN A 73 15.90 -40.84 -11.03
N ILE A 74 15.96 -39.84 -11.93
CA ILE A 74 16.52 -38.52 -11.62
C ILE A 74 15.49 -37.44 -11.95
N MET A 75 15.64 -36.27 -11.33
CA MET A 75 14.82 -35.10 -11.62
C MET A 75 15.68 -33.99 -12.20
N THR A 76 15.14 -33.29 -13.20
CA THR A 76 15.77 -32.13 -13.84
C THR A 76 14.79 -30.99 -13.88
N ARG A 77 15.23 -29.74 -13.64
CA ARG A 77 14.39 -28.56 -13.86
C ARG A 77 14.59 -28.05 -15.28
N GLU A 78 13.52 -28.05 -16.07
CA GLU A 78 13.59 -27.72 -17.50
C GLU A 78 12.55 -26.65 -17.83
N GLY A 79 13.01 -25.39 -17.86
CA GLY A 79 12.11 -24.24 -17.97
C GLY A 79 11.07 -24.23 -16.84
N ASN A 80 9.80 -24.35 -17.22
CA ASN A 80 8.65 -24.36 -16.31
C ASN A 80 8.25 -25.77 -15.85
N TYR A 81 9.11 -26.78 -15.98
CA TYR A 81 8.78 -28.15 -15.59
C TYR A 81 9.83 -28.74 -14.64
N LEU A 82 9.37 -29.54 -13.69
CA LEU A 82 10.15 -30.58 -13.02
C LEU A 82 9.98 -31.87 -13.83
N VAL A 83 11.07 -32.37 -14.40
CA VAL A 83 11.06 -33.51 -15.31
C VAL A 83 11.66 -34.70 -14.61
N VAL A 84 10.87 -35.77 -14.44
CA VAL A 84 11.32 -37.06 -13.93
C VAL A 84 11.83 -37.87 -15.12
N ARG A 85 13.05 -38.40 -14.99
CA ARG A 85 13.76 -39.16 -16.02
C ARG A 85 14.13 -40.53 -15.50
N SER A 86 14.12 -41.53 -16.39
CA SER A 86 14.42 -42.94 -16.07
C SER A 86 15.58 -43.46 -16.91
N ALA A 87 16.46 -44.27 -16.32
CA ALA A 87 17.63 -44.85 -17.00
C ALA A 87 17.27 -45.62 -18.28
N SER A 88 16.08 -46.25 -18.30
CA SER A 88 15.56 -47.02 -19.43
C SER A 88 14.60 -46.23 -20.34
N GLY A 89 14.35 -44.95 -20.06
CA GLY A 89 13.53 -44.09 -20.91
C GLY A 89 14.24 -43.80 -22.23
N THR A 90 13.69 -44.28 -23.34
CA THR A 90 14.34 -44.18 -24.67
C THR A 90 13.58 -43.29 -25.67
N ALA A 91 12.31 -42.97 -25.41
CA ALA A 91 11.39 -42.43 -26.42
C ALA A 91 11.22 -40.89 -26.40
N ASP A 92 11.23 -40.25 -25.24
CA ASP A 92 11.04 -38.79 -25.11
C ASP A 92 12.30 -38.13 -24.53
N ASP A 93 12.97 -37.30 -25.34
CA ASP A 93 14.10 -36.44 -24.97
C ASP A 93 15.16 -37.13 -24.08
N PRO A 94 15.85 -38.19 -24.54
CA PRO A 94 16.93 -38.82 -23.78
C PRO A 94 18.10 -37.85 -23.56
N LEU A 95 18.73 -37.94 -22.39
CA LEU A 95 19.94 -37.16 -22.10
C LEU A 95 21.16 -37.70 -22.87
N PHE A 96 21.17 -38.99 -23.19
CA PHE A 96 22.28 -39.66 -23.86
C PHE A 96 21.79 -40.65 -24.92
N GLU A 97 22.61 -40.88 -25.95
CA GLU A 97 22.26 -41.76 -27.07
C GLU A 97 22.41 -43.26 -26.73
N ALA A 98 23.27 -43.62 -25.78
CA ALA A 98 23.51 -45.01 -25.35
C ALA A 98 22.93 -45.29 -23.96
N TYR A 99 22.73 -46.56 -23.59
CA TYR A 99 22.20 -46.91 -22.26
C TYR A 99 23.23 -46.63 -21.14
N PRO A 100 22.83 -46.01 -20.00
CA PRO A 100 21.49 -45.50 -19.70
C PRO A 100 21.19 -44.16 -20.38
N GLN A 101 20.02 -44.07 -21.01
CA GLN A 101 19.65 -42.96 -21.89
C GLN A 101 18.96 -41.80 -21.16
N TRP A 102 18.30 -42.07 -20.03
CA TRP A 102 17.69 -41.04 -19.16
C TRP A 102 16.60 -40.18 -19.83
N GLY A 103 15.72 -40.78 -20.64
CA GLY A 103 14.55 -40.13 -21.22
C GLY A 103 13.53 -39.65 -20.18
N ALA A 104 12.79 -38.61 -20.56
CA ALA A 104 11.71 -38.04 -19.76
C ALA A 104 10.55 -39.03 -19.68
N VAL A 105 10.12 -39.35 -18.46
CA VAL A 105 8.95 -40.21 -18.19
C VAL A 105 7.77 -39.43 -17.63
N MET A 106 8.03 -38.24 -17.07
CA MET A 106 7.00 -37.35 -16.55
C MET A 106 7.50 -35.91 -16.58
N ARG A 107 6.65 -34.97 -17.03
CA ARG A 107 6.90 -33.52 -16.93
C ARG A 107 5.82 -32.89 -16.05
N ILE A 108 6.22 -32.44 -14.87
CA ILE A 108 5.36 -31.78 -13.89
C ILE A 108 5.51 -30.27 -14.08
N PRO A 109 4.48 -29.52 -14.47
CA PRO A 109 4.56 -28.07 -14.52
C PRO A 109 4.91 -27.52 -13.13
N ASN A 110 5.90 -26.64 -13.04
CA ASN A 110 6.34 -25.97 -11.82
C ASN A 110 5.40 -24.82 -11.42
N ASP A 111 4.10 -24.95 -11.70
CA ASP A 111 3.13 -23.98 -11.21
C ASP A 111 2.90 -24.24 -9.71
N ILE A 112 2.83 -23.16 -8.94
CA ILE A 112 2.64 -23.18 -7.48
C ILE A 112 1.25 -23.72 -7.08
N ARG A 113 0.35 -24.00 -8.04
CA ARG A 113 -1.03 -24.45 -7.77
C ARG A 113 -1.17 -25.97 -7.72
N VAL A 114 -0.39 -26.73 -8.49
CA VAL A 114 -0.49 -28.21 -8.46
C VAL A 114 -0.17 -28.79 -7.07
N ALA A 115 0.74 -28.18 -6.31
CA ALA A 115 1.04 -28.59 -4.93
C ALA A 115 -0.10 -28.25 -3.93
N ALA A 116 -0.78 -27.12 -4.12
CA ALA A 116 -1.94 -26.73 -3.31
C ALA A 116 -3.18 -27.59 -3.62
N ASP A 117 -3.33 -27.99 -4.88
CA ASP A 117 -4.44 -28.82 -5.37
C ASP A 117 -4.34 -30.28 -4.90
N ILE A 118 -3.12 -30.80 -4.72
CA ILE A 118 -2.87 -32.14 -4.16
C ILE A 118 -3.01 -32.12 -2.62
N ALA A 119 -2.61 -31.03 -1.95
CA ALA A 119 -2.72 -30.89 -0.49
C ALA A 119 -4.18 -30.84 0.02
N ASN A 120 -5.12 -30.40 -0.82
CA ASN A 120 -6.54 -30.27 -0.49
C ASN A 120 -7.39 -31.54 -0.76
N GLY A 121 -6.76 -32.71 -1.00
CA GLY A 121 -7.47 -34.00 -1.03
C GLY A 121 -8.32 -34.27 -2.27
N MET A 122 -8.04 -33.64 -3.41
CA MET A 122 -8.79 -33.84 -4.65
C MET A 122 -8.45 -35.17 -5.34
N THR A 123 -9.36 -36.15 -5.28
CA THR A 123 -9.21 -37.49 -5.88
C THR A 123 -9.81 -37.61 -7.30
N GLN A 124 -10.40 -36.56 -7.88
CA GLN A 124 -10.74 -36.53 -9.31
C GLN A 124 -9.82 -35.56 -10.06
N ALA A 125 -8.79 -36.12 -10.71
CA ALA A 125 -7.71 -35.37 -11.35
C ALA A 125 -8.13 -34.56 -12.61
N ARG A 126 -9.40 -34.58 -13.06
CA ARG A 126 -9.85 -33.85 -14.28
C ARG A 126 -11.32 -33.41 -14.21
N PRO A 127 -11.64 -32.13 -14.43
CA PRO A 127 -13.02 -31.66 -14.60
C PRO A 127 -13.69 -32.26 -15.84
N ILE A 128 -14.99 -32.58 -15.73
CA ILE A 128 -15.84 -33.08 -16.81
C ILE A 128 -16.12 -31.93 -17.79
N ALA A 129 -15.68 -32.03 -19.04
CA ALA A 129 -15.93 -31.01 -20.04
C ALA A 129 -17.40 -31.02 -20.49
N MET A 130 -18.06 -29.87 -20.37
CA MET A 130 -19.37 -29.63 -20.97
C MET A 130 -19.22 -29.44 -22.47
N LEU A 131 -19.95 -30.25 -23.23
CA LEU A 131 -19.89 -30.33 -24.68
C LEU A 131 -21.01 -29.51 -25.32
N SER A 132 -20.77 -29.05 -26.55
CA SER A 132 -21.74 -28.30 -27.37
C SER A 132 -22.42 -27.14 -26.63
N PRO A 133 -21.67 -26.23 -25.98
CA PRO A 133 -22.27 -25.11 -25.28
C PRO A 133 -23.03 -24.19 -26.25
N GLY A 134 -24.30 -23.92 -25.97
CA GLY A 134 -25.21 -23.13 -26.77
C GLY A 134 -26.08 -22.18 -25.91
N GLY A 135 -27.03 -21.49 -26.52
CA GLY A 135 -28.02 -20.67 -25.82
C GLY A 135 -27.75 -19.16 -25.84
N THR A 136 -28.41 -18.46 -24.92
CA THR A 136 -28.37 -17.00 -24.77
C THR A 136 -27.67 -16.62 -23.47
N GLY A 137 -27.37 -15.33 -23.27
CA GLY A 137 -26.74 -14.87 -22.04
C GLY A 137 -27.53 -15.16 -20.76
N ALA A 138 -28.86 -15.29 -20.85
CA ALA A 138 -29.71 -15.65 -19.73
C ALA A 138 -29.87 -17.17 -19.56
N HIS A 139 -29.85 -17.91 -20.67
CA HIS A 139 -30.12 -19.36 -20.67
C HIS A 139 -29.10 -20.10 -21.52
N TYR A 140 -28.14 -20.76 -20.88
CA TYR A 140 -27.16 -21.59 -21.55
C TYR A 140 -27.64 -23.03 -21.69
N THR A 141 -27.09 -23.73 -22.67
CA THR A 141 -27.31 -25.16 -22.87
C THR A 141 -25.96 -25.86 -23.02
N ALA A 142 -25.86 -27.10 -22.57
CA ALA A 142 -24.70 -27.96 -22.79
C ALA A 142 -25.06 -29.44 -22.69
N THR A 143 -24.11 -30.29 -23.08
CA THR A 143 -24.23 -31.75 -22.95
C THR A 143 -23.10 -32.32 -22.08
N SER A 144 -23.40 -33.33 -21.27
CA SER A 144 -22.40 -34.11 -20.55
C SER A 144 -22.42 -35.55 -21.05
N ASN A 145 -21.25 -36.10 -21.31
CA ASN A 145 -21.04 -37.51 -21.63
C ASN A 145 -20.58 -38.33 -20.40
N TRP A 146 -20.46 -37.70 -19.24
CA TRP A 146 -20.07 -38.33 -17.97
C TRP A 146 -21.13 -38.12 -16.89
N PRO A 147 -21.34 -39.11 -16.00
CA PRO A 147 -22.30 -38.98 -14.91
C PRO A 147 -22.00 -37.77 -14.02
N LEU A 148 -23.00 -36.90 -13.84
CA LEU A 148 -22.93 -35.78 -12.92
C LEU A 148 -23.53 -36.16 -11.56
N THR A 149 -22.70 -36.09 -10.52
CA THR A 149 -23.04 -36.43 -9.14
C THR A 149 -22.91 -35.19 -8.26
N THR A 150 -23.99 -34.84 -7.58
CA THR A 150 -24.11 -33.69 -6.69
C THR A 150 -22.99 -33.62 -5.65
N GLY A 151 -22.35 -32.46 -5.55
CA GLY A 151 -21.26 -32.20 -4.59
C GLY A 151 -19.92 -32.86 -4.93
N VAL A 152 -19.89 -33.75 -5.92
CA VAL A 152 -18.68 -34.50 -6.32
C VAL A 152 -18.16 -34.06 -7.69
N SER A 153 -19.06 -33.88 -8.66
CA SER A 153 -18.66 -33.58 -10.03
C SER A 153 -18.15 -32.14 -10.19
N LEU A 154 -16.93 -32.02 -10.69
CA LEU A 154 -16.39 -30.78 -11.22
C LEU A 154 -16.61 -30.74 -12.72
N ILE A 155 -17.16 -29.64 -13.22
CA ILE A 155 -17.41 -29.42 -14.64
C ILE A 155 -16.52 -28.32 -15.20
N SER A 156 -16.28 -28.35 -16.51
CA SER A 156 -15.67 -27.26 -17.26
C SER A 156 -16.63 -26.78 -18.34
N PHE A 157 -16.99 -25.50 -18.30
CA PHE A 157 -17.99 -24.89 -19.17
C PHE A 157 -17.42 -23.67 -19.88
N ALA A 158 -17.70 -23.51 -21.17
CA ALA A 158 -17.33 -22.32 -21.93
C ALA A 158 -18.59 -21.71 -22.56
N PRO A 159 -19.08 -20.56 -22.08
CA PRO A 159 -20.30 -19.99 -22.60
C PRO A 159 -20.08 -19.49 -24.04
N PRO A 160 -21.09 -19.63 -24.91
CA PRO A 160 -21.00 -19.22 -26.31
C PRO A 160 -21.21 -17.71 -26.50
N VAL A 161 -21.88 -17.05 -25.55
CA VAL A 161 -22.17 -15.62 -25.52
C VAL A 161 -21.91 -15.09 -24.11
N GLU A 162 -21.88 -13.76 -23.92
CA GLU A 162 -21.77 -13.18 -22.58
C GLU A 162 -23.07 -13.35 -21.78
N ASN A 163 -22.99 -13.51 -20.45
CA ASN A 163 -24.19 -13.69 -19.65
C ASN A 163 -24.99 -12.40 -19.46
N ALA A 164 -26.30 -12.57 -19.31
CA ALA A 164 -27.22 -11.58 -18.77
C ALA A 164 -27.37 -11.78 -17.24
N ASP A 165 -28.28 -11.05 -16.60
CA ASP A 165 -28.58 -11.23 -15.18
C ASP A 165 -29.18 -12.63 -14.94
N PHE A 166 -28.78 -13.28 -13.83
CA PHE A 166 -29.27 -14.59 -13.38
C PHE A 166 -29.16 -15.72 -14.43
N PRO A 167 -27.95 -16.01 -14.96
CA PRO A 167 -27.81 -17.05 -15.97
C PRO A 167 -28.07 -18.45 -15.40
N ASP A 168 -28.77 -19.28 -16.18
CA ASP A 168 -28.88 -20.72 -15.93
C ASP A 168 -28.12 -21.54 -16.98
N LEU A 169 -27.88 -22.82 -16.67
CA LEU A 169 -27.32 -23.80 -17.58
C LEU A 169 -28.21 -25.03 -17.60
N THR A 170 -28.74 -25.33 -18.78
CA THR A 170 -29.47 -26.56 -19.07
C THR A 170 -28.51 -27.62 -19.60
N ILE A 171 -28.33 -28.70 -18.85
CA ILE A 171 -27.43 -29.81 -19.17
C ILE A 171 -28.23 -31.04 -19.56
N THR A 172 -27.95 -31.60 -20.73
CA THR A 172 -28.42 -32.93 -21.12
C THR A 172 -27.31 -33.96 -20.97
N GLY A 173 -27.50 -34.99 -20.15
CA GLY A 173 -26.47 -35.99 -19.90
C GLY A 173 -26.86 -36.99 -18.81
N PRO A 174 -25.97 -37.94 -18.49
CA PRO A 174 -26.22 -38.89 -17.41
C PRO A 174 -26.10 -38.20 -16.04
N PHE A 175 -27.10 -38.39 -15.16
CA PHE A 175 -27.09 -37.87 -13.79
C PHE A 175 -27.14 -39.00 -12.74
N GLY A 176 -26.48 -38.77 -11.60
CA GLY A 176 -26.40 -39.71 -10.49
C GLY A 176 -25.61 -40.99 -10.80
N THR A 177 -25.52 -41.88 -9.82
CA THR A 177 -24.72 -43.12 -9.91
C THR A 177 -25.27 -44.14 -10.91
N ASN A 178 -26.54 -44.03 -11.28
CA ASN A 178 -27.22 -44.97 -12.19
C ASN A 178 -27.10 -44.55 -13.67
N GLY A 179 -26.58 -43.35 -13.97
CA GLY A 179 -26.24 -42.91 -15.33
C GLY A 179 -27.42 -42.67 -16.27
N ALA A 180 -28.65 -42.47 -15.76
CA ALA A 180 -29.81 -42.17 -16.60
C ALA A 180 -29.62 -40.82 -17.32
N THR A 181 -29.80 -40.81 -18.64
CA THR A 181 -29.69 -39.59 -19.44
C THR A 181 -30.95 -38.75 -19.27
N GLU A 182 -30.80 -37.57 -18.69
CA GLU A 182 -31.87 -36.61 -18.42
C GLU A 182 -31.45 -35.20 -18.87
N THR A 183 -32.39 -34.26 -18.87
CA THR A 183 -32.11 -32.83 -19.07
C THR A 183 -32.48 -32.08 -17.80
N ARG A 184 -31.52 -31.32 -17.24
CA ARG A 184 -31.71 -30.52 -16.02
C ARG A 184 -31.26 -29.09 -16.23
N THR A 185 -32.03 -28.14 -15.74
CA THR A 185 -31.66 -26.72 -15.69
C THR A 185 -31.23 -26.37 -14.27
N VAL A 186 -30.04 -25.81 -14.15
CA VAL A 186 -29.44 -25.41 -12.88
C VAL A 186 -28.95 -23.97 -12.96
N LEU A 187 -29.01 -23.25 -11.84
CA LEU A 187 -28.52 -21.87 -11.80
C LEU A 187 -26.98 -21.84 -11.90
N LEU A 188 -26.43 -20.85 -12.59
CA LEU A 188 -25.01 -20.55 -12.46
C LEU A 188 -24.84 -19.52 -11.34
N VAL A 189 -23.99 -19.86 -10.37
CA VAL A 189 -23.68 -18.98 -9.24
C VAL A 189 -22.16 -18.81 -9.11
N GLY A 190 -21.71 -17.66 -8.64
CA GLY A 190 -20.33 -17.41 -8.24
C GLY A 190 -19.94 -18.24 -7.01
N GLU A 191 -18.67 -18.16 -6.63
CA GLU A 191 -18.12 -18.87 -5.48
C GLU A 191 -18.82 -18.50 -4.16
N ASP A 192 -19.28 -17.25 -4.09
CA ASP A 192 -20.08 -16.65 -3.02
C ASP A 192 -21.54 -17.12 -2.98
N GLY A 193 -21.98 -17.92 -3.97
CA GLY A 193 -23.35 -18.39 -4.10
C GLY A 193 -24.32 -17.38 -4.72
N LEU A 194 -23.84 -16.21 -5.17
CA LEU A 194 -24.65 -15.20 -5.84
C LEU A 194 -24.64 -15.40 -7.36
N ALA A 195 -25.66 -14.92 -8.07
CA ALA A 195 -25.66 -15.00 -9.53
C ALA A 195 -24.55 -14.14 -10.16
N PRO A 196 -23.86 -14.61 -11.21
CA PRO A 196 -22.88 -13.83 -11.95
C PRO A 196 -23.52 -12.58 -12.55
N MET A 197 -22.83 -11.44 -12.43
CA MET A 197 -23.25 -10.18 -13.05
C MET A 197 -23.22 -10.29 -14.58
N PRO A 198 -24.00 -9.48 -15.31
CA PRO A 198 -23.98 -9.47 -16.77
C PRO A 198 -22.56 -9.22 -17.29
N GLY A 199 -22.12 -10.01 -18.27
CA GLY A 199 -20.77 -9.94 -18.85
C GLY A 199 -19.65 -10.57 -18.01
N GLN A 200 -19.96 -11.18 -16.86
CA GLN A 200 -18.98 -11.87 -16.01
C GLN A 200 -18.59 -13.25 -16.59
N LEU A 201 -19.56 -13.97 -17.14
CA LEU A 201 -19.39 -15.15 -17.97
C LEU A 201 -19.25 -14.70 -19.41
N ARG A 202 -18.05 -14.83 -20.00
CA ARG A 202 -17.76 -14.30 -21.34
C ARG A 202 -17.66 -15.39 -22.39
N ALA A 203 -18.13 -15.05 -23.59
CA ALA A 203 -18.00 -15.88 -24.77
C ALA A 203 -16.55 -16.39 -24.94
N GLY A 204 -16.37 -17.70 -25.04
CA GLY A 204 -15.06 -18.31 -25.30
C GLY A 204 -14.11 -18.41 -24.09
N ALA A 205 -14.45 -17.87 -22.93
CA ALA A 205 -13.72 -18.12 -21.69
C ALA A 205 -14.12 -19.49 -21.09
N ARG A 206 -13.21 -20.14 -20.34
CA ARG A 206 -13.49 -21.45 -19.73
C ARG A 206 -13.59 -21.34 -18.21
N TYR A 207 -14.72 -21.77 -17.68
CA TYR A 207 -15.08 -21.75 -16.27
C TYR A 207 -15.05 -23.15 -15.70
N TYR A 208 -14.69 -23.27 -14.43
CA TYR A 208 -14.81 -24.50 -13.65
C TYR A 208 -15.88 -24.33 -12.60
N GLY A 209 -16.77 -25.31 -12.50
CA GLY A 209 -17.85 -25.27 -11.54
C GLY A 209 -18.02 -26.59 -10.81
N GLN A 210 -18.46 -26.54 -9.57
CA GLN A 210 -18.93 -27.71 -8.83
C GLN A 210 -20.42 -27.88 -9.07
N TYR A 211 -20.81 -29.05 -9.55
CA TYR A 211 -22.21 -29.36 -9.83
C TYR A 211 -22.98 -29.70 -8.55
N ASN A 212 -24.17 -29.11 -8.42
CA ASN A 212 -25.21 -29.47 -7.47
C ASN A 212 -26.56 -29.46 -8.20
N ASP A 213 -27.53 -30.23 -7.72
CA ASP A 213 -28.85 -30.39 -8.36
C ASP A 213 -29.64 -29.09 -8.48
N LEU A 214 -29.30 -28.06 -7.70
CA LEU A 214 -29.93 -26.74 -7.75
C LEU A 214 -29.09 -25.68 -8.48
N ALA A 215 -27.76 -25.83 -8.49
CA ALA A 215 -26.85 -24.83 -9.01
C ALA A 215 -25.48 -25.41 -9.35
N ILE A 216 -24.78 -24.75 -10.28
CA ILE A 216 -23.36 -24.91 -10.48
C ILE A 216 -22.66 -23.71 -9.85
N ARG A 217 -21.85 -24.00 -8.85
CA ARG A 217 -20.99 -23.00 -8.20
C ARG A 217 -19.71 -22.85 -9.00
N ILE A 218 -19.46 -21.68 -9.56
CA ILE A 218 -18.23 -21.38 -10.29
C ILE A 218 -17.10 -21.16 -9.28
N ILE A 219 -16.14 -22.07 -9.28
CA ILE A 219 -15.04 -22.14 -8.30
C ILE A 219 -13.68 -21.80 -8.94
N GLY A 220 -13.64 -21.57 -10.24
CA GLY A 220 -12.39 -21.30 -10.94
C GLY A 220 -12.55 -20.89 -12.38
N LEU A 221 -11.47 -20.34 -12.94
CA LEU A 221 -11.43 -19.75 -14.26
C LEU A 221 -10.11 -20.15 -14.95
N ARG A 222 -10.17 -20.69 -16.17
CA ARG A 222 -9.01 -20.79 -17.05
C ARG A 222 -9.15 -19.78 -18.18
N ARG A 223 -8.56 -18.61 -18.01
CA ARG A 223 -8.36 -17.61 -19.07
C ARG A 223 -6.87 -17.54 -19.45
N PRO A 224 -6.52 -17.25 -20.71
CA PRO A 224 -5.32 -16.45 -20.98
C PRO A 224 -5.54 -15.10 -20.30
N ALA A 225 -4.62 -14.69 -19.41
CA ALA A 225 -4.73 -13.41 -18.69
C ALA A 225 -4.95 -12.27 -19.70
N GLN A 226 -5.96 -11.43 -19.47
CA GLN A 226 -6.11 -10.20 -20.25
C GLN A 226 -4.92 -9.27 -19.99
N SER A 227 -4.62 -8.38 -20.94
CA SER A 227 -3.67 -7.28 -20.77
C SER A 227 -3.96 -6.43 -19.54
N GLU A 228 -5.22 -6.34 -19.09
CA GLU A 228 -5.66 -5.61 -17.90
C GLU A 228 -5.40 -6.40 -16.61
N GLU A 229 -5.54 -7.72 -16.62
CA GLU A 229 -5.28 -8.58 -15.46
C GLU A 229 -3.78 -8.86 -15.32
N LYS A 230 -3.07 -8.95 -16.45
CA LYS A 230 -1.62 -8.84 -16.53
C LYS A 230 -1.19 -7.43 -16.14
N ARG A 231 -1.89 -6.33 -16.50
CA ARG A 231 -1.59 -4.98 -16.00
C ARG A 231 -1.81 -4.87 -14.50
N VAL A 232 -2.87 -5.43 -13.94
CA VAL A 232 -3.15 -5.39 -12.49
C VAL A 232 -2.24 -6.33 -11.72
N THR A 233 -1.87 -7.48 -12.29
CA THR A 233 -0.88 -8.38 -11.71
C THR A 233 0.53 -7.85 -11.92
N ASP A 234 0.84 -7.15 -13.01
CA ASP A 234 2.08 -6.41 -13.27
C ASP A 234 2.10 -5.10 -12.48
N GLU A 235 0.97 -4.53 -12.05
CA GLU A 235 0.85 -3.33 -11.20
C GLU A 235 0.83 -3.71 -9.72
N ALA A 236 0.34 -4.89 -9.38
CA ALA A 236 0.47 -5.50 -8.06
C ALA A 236 1.83 -6.17 -7.90
N GLN A 237 2.40 -6.75 -8.97
CA GLN A 237 3.80 -7.18 -9.04
C GLN A 237 4.72 -6.00 -9.26
N ALA A 238 4.33 -4.88 -9.88
CA ALA A 238 5.08 -3.62 -9.82
C ALA A 238 4.82 -2.90 -8.51
N GLY A 239 3.72 -3.13 -7.79
CA GLY A 239 3.51 -2.68 -6.42
C GLY A 239 4.35 -3.47 -5.43
N ALA A 240 4.48 -4.78 -5.66
CA ALA A 240 5.34 -5.70 -4.89
C ALA A 240 6.82 -5.57 -5.31
N LEU A 241 7.11 -5.42 -6.61
CA LEU A 241 8.42 -4.99 -7.12
C LEU A 241 8.70 -3.59 -6.65
N MET A 242 7.76 -2.65 -6.51
CA MET A 242 8.02 -1.34 -5.90
C MET A 242 8.21 -1.44 -4.39
N HIS A 243 7.63 -2.42 -3.71
CA HIS A 243 8.06 -2.78 -2.35
C HIS A 243 9.46 -3.38 -2.31
N THR A 244 9.96 -3.94 -3.43
CA THR A 244 11.34 -4.45 -3.60
C THR A 244 12.27 -3.55 -4.45
N MET A 245 11.79 -2.43 -5.00
CA MET A 245 12.48 -1.48 -5.89
C MET A 245 12.48 -0.08 -5.27
N ALA A 246 11.54 0.23 -4.38
CA ALA A 246 11.81 1.13 -3.25
C ALA A 246 12.91 0.54 -2.33
N SER A 247 13.28 -0.73 -2.52
CA SER A 247 14.54 -1.33 -2.08
C SER A 247 15.33 -1.97 -3.24
N SER A 248 15.60 -1.27 -4.35
CA SER A 248 16.82 -1.39 -5.20
C SER A 248 16.55 -0.80 -6.61
N ALA A 249 17.20 0.29 -7.03
CA ALA A 249 18.63 0.37 -7.36
C ALA A 249 19.56 1.02 -6.31
N LEU A 250 19.11 1.15 -5.06
CA LEU A 250 19.93 1.58 -3.92
C LEU A 250 20.78 0.47 -3.26
N GLU A 251 20.65 -0.82 -3.64
CA GLU A 251 21.38 -1.93 -2.98
C GLU A 251 22.29 -2.81 -3.87
N ALA A 252 22.54 -2.45 -5.12
CA ALA A 252 23.70 -2.96 -5.85
C ALA A 252 24.63 -1.78 -6.08
N GLY A 253 25.63 -1.62 -5.21
CA GLY A 253 26.50 -0.44 -5.18
C GLY A 253 26.92 0.06 -6.56
N GLY A 254 26.69 1.36 -6.80
CA GLY A 254 27.24 2.10 -7.93
C GLY A 254 26.19 2.90 -8.72
N THR A 255 26.32 4.23 -8.65
CA THR A 255 25.83 5.26 -9.61
C THR A 255 24.30 5.42 -9.72
N GLU A 256 23.63 6.50 -9.29
CA GLU A 256 24.00 7.91 -9.11
C GLU A 256 23.20 8.52 -7.94
N ASP A 257 23.88 9.12 -6.96
CA ASP A 257 23.26 10.05 -6.02
C ASP A 257 22.71 11.23 -6.83
N VAL A 258 21.39 11.29 -7.07
CA VAL A 258 20.79 12.47 -7.70
C VAL A 258 20.86 13.61 -6.68
N GLY A 259 21.94 14.38 -6.73
CA GLY A 259 22.17 15.45 -5.80
C GLY A 259 21.09 16.53 -5.92
N ILE A 260 20.48 16.93 -4.81
CA ILE A 260 19.52 18.05 -4.80
C ILE A 260 20.31 19.34 -4.88
N LYS A 261 20.25 20.00 -6.03
CA LYS A 261 20.98 21.24 -6.26
C LYS A 261 20.24 22.45 -5.67
N VAL A 262 20.82 23.06 -4.64
CA VAL A 262 20.41 24.37 -4.10
C VAL A 262 21.15 25.46 -4.89
N THR A 263 20.57 25.88 -6.01
CA THR A 263 21.08 26.98 -6.86
C THR A 263 20.35 28.28 -6.64
N GLY A 264 20.95 29.38 -7.12
CA GLY A 264 20.29 30.67 -7.20
C GLY A 264 20.98 31.57 -8.22
N THR A 265 20.18 32.46 -8.81
CA THR A 265 20.61 33.52 -9.73
C THR A 265 20.63 34.90 -9.04
N GLY A 266 20.36 34.95 -7.73
CA GLY A 266 20.39 36.14 -6.86
C GLY A 266 20.83 35.81 -5.42
N ASN A 267 20.97 36.86 -4.59
CA ASN A 267 21.76 36.86 -3.35
C ASN A 267 21.41 35.82 -2.27
N PHE A 268 20.26 35.14 -2.30
CA PHE A 268 19.93 34.11 -1.29
C PHE A 268 19.08 32.99 -1.91
N SER A 269 19.56 31.75 -1.83
CA SER A 269 18.69 30.57 -1.94
C SER A 269 18.65 29.90 -0.57
N PHE A 270 17.44 29.55 -0.16
CA PHE A 270 17.15 28.97 1.14
C PHE A 270 16.55 27.59 0.92
N TRP A 271 17.05 26.62 1.66
CA TRP A 271 16.58 25.25 1.65
C TRP A 271 16.34 24.78 3.07
N THR A 272 15.23 24.10 3.32
CA THR A 272 15.04 23.39 4.60
C THR A 272 15.44 21.93 4.40
N ALA A 273 16.37 21.46 5.22
CA ALA A 273 16.76 20.05 5.23
C ALA A 273 15.91 19.28 6.24
N SER A 274 15.46 18.09 5.83
CA SER A 274 14.60 17.24 6.63
C SER A 274 14.99 15.77 6.49
N ARG A 275 14.31 14.90 7.24
CA ARG A 275 14.51 13.45 7.15
C ARG A 275 14.34 12.89 5.73
N GLY A 276 13.51 13.53 4.90
CA GLY A 276 13.31 13.12 3.50
C GLY A 276 14.55 13.29 2.63
N ASP A 277 15.55 14.08 3.06
CA ASP A 277 16.80 14.27 2.32
C ASP A 277 17.85 13.18 2.58
N ARG A 278 17.54 12.16 3.40
CA ARG A 278 18.45 11.04 3.63
C ARG A 278 18.70 10.25 2.35
N GLY A 279 19.93 9.76 2.20
CA GLY A 279 20.39 9.09 0.99
C GLY A 279 20.61 10.04 -0.19
N ASN A 280 20.28 11.33 -0.08
CA ASN A 280 20.57 12.33 -1.10
C ASN A 280 21.79 13.17 -0.70
N VAL A 281 22.53 13.63 -1.71
CA VAL A 281 23.58 14.64 -1.52
C VAL A 281 23.01 16.02 -1.83
N ILE A 282 22.94 16.89 -0.83
CA ILE A 282 22.54 18.28 -1.06
C ILE A 282 23.73 19.05 -1.66
N LEU A 283 23.61 19.50 -2.89
CA LEU A 283 24.64 20.28 -3.60
C LEU A 283 24.38 21.77 -3.42
N VAL A 284 25.29 22.49 -2.78
CA VAL A 284 25.18 23.94 -2.57
C VAL A 284 26.06 24.68 -3.55
N ASP A 285 25.45 25.51 -4.42
CA ASP A 285 26.15 26.18 -5.51
C ASP A 285 25.61 27.61 -5.80
N GLY A 286 26.44 28.44 -6.42
CA GLY A 286 26.09 29.78 -6.89
C GLY A 286 26.12 30.91 -5.84
N GLY A 287 26.88 30.77 -4.75
CA GLY A 287 27.08 31.81 -3.73
C GLY A 287 26.81 31.32 -2.30
N VAL A 288 26.68 32.24 -1.34
CA VAL A 288 26.38 31.89 0.06
C VAL A 288 24.91 31.46 0.17
N ARG A 289 24.65 30.21 0.57
CA ARG A 289 23.29 29.66 0.74
C ARG A 289 22.96 29.34 2.18
N TRP A 290 21.67 29.41 2.51
CA TRP A 290 21.17 29.04 3.84
C TRP A 290 20.47 27.69 3.78
N ILE A 291 20.82 26.82 4.71
CA ILE A 291 20.18 25.52 4.92
C ILE A 291 19.64 25.49 6.35
N ASP A 292 18.33 25.34 6.47
CA ASP A 292 17.68 25.20 7.76
C ASP A 292 17.59 23.73 8.18
N LEU A 293 18.23 23.41 9.30
CA LEU A 293 18.31 22.06 9.85
C LEU A 293 17.32 21.87 11.01
N SER A 294 16.49 22.86 11.36
CA SER A 294 15.66 22.81 12.57
C SER A 294 14.67 21.65 12.61
N HIS A 295 14.37 21.05 11.46
CA HIS A 295 13.40 19.97 11.31
C HIS A 295 14.03 18.57 11.24
N LEU A 296 15.34 18.44 11.50
CA LEU A 296 15.96 17.13 11.70
C LEU A 296 15.47 16.51 12.99
N ARG A 297 15.01 15.26 12.94
CA ARG A 297 14.54 14.54 14.12
C ARG A 297 15.72 14.10 15.00
N PRO A 298 15.67 14.27 16.33
CA PRO A 298 16.66 13.72 17.25
C PRO A 298 16.80 12.20 17.13
N GLY A 299 18.00 11.69 17.34
CA GLY A 299 18.27 10.26 17.50
C GLY A 299 18.15 9.45 16.22
N CYS A 300 18.53 10.06 15.10
CA CYS A 300 18.51 9.37 13.82
C CYS A 300 19.92 8.96 13.40
N ASP A 301 20.05 7.71 12.97
CA ASP A 301 21.35 7.08 12.72
C ASP A 301 21.98 7.51 11.39
N ASP A 302 21.16 7.90 10.40
CA ASP A 302 21.63 8.30 9.08
C ASP A 302 21.82 9.83 8.95
N PRO A 303 23.03 10.29 8.60
CA PRO A 303 23.32 11.70 8.39
C PRO A 303 22.79 12.21 7.05
N ILE A 304 22.52 13.52 6.98
CA ILE A 304 22.37 14.21 5.69
C ILE A 304 23.75 14.63 5.21
N THR A 305 24.04 14.37 3.93
CA THR A 305 25.31 14.76 3.31
C THR A 305 25.11 16.02 2.48
N ILE A 306 25.92 17.04 2.76
CA ILE A 306 25.88 18.36 2.12
C ILE A 306 27.23 18.64 1.49
N ARG A 307 27.25 18.82 0.16
CA ARG A 307 28.45 19.21 -0.58
C ARG A 307 28.37 20.68 -0.96
N CYS A 308 29.25 21.46 -0.35
CA CYS A 308 29.36 22.90 -0.53
C CYS A 308 30.31 23.21 -1.68
N ILE A 309 29.81 23.37 -2.91
CA ILE A 309 30.62 23.89 -4.02
C ILE A 309 30.99 25.35 -3.74
N THR A 310 30.02 26.13 -3.25
CA THR A 310 30.23 27.46 -2.68
C THR A 310 29.99 27.44 -1.17
N ALA A 311 30.36 28.50 -0.45
CA ALA A 311 30.18 28.59 1.00
C ALA A 311 28.69 28.43 1.39
N ALA A 312 28.43 27.81 2.54
CA ALA A 312 27.08 27.59 3.05
C ALA A 312 26.92 28.12 4.47
N ARG A 313 25.67 28.32 4.87
CA ARG A 313 25.21 28.71 6.20
C ARG A 313 24.18 27.70 6.66
N PHE A 314 24.32 27.23 7.89
CA PHE A 314 23.41 26.26 8.49
C PHE A 314 22.71 26.92 9.67
N ARG A 315 21.38 26.81 9.71
CA ARG A 315 20.56 27.28 10.83
C ARG A 315 20.13 26.10 11.67
N THR A 316 20.33 26.20 12.98
CA THR A 316 19.71 25.32 13.97
C THR A 316 18.88 26.18 14.94
N PRO A 317 18.01 25.60 15.77
CA PRO A 317 17.26 26.37 16.75
C PRO A 317 18.14 27.14 17.76
N ALA A 318 19.32 26.64 18.07
CA ALA A 318 20.20 27.19 19.10
C ALA A 318 21.34 28.06 18.54
N GLN A 319 21.89 27.71 17.37
CA GLN A 319 23.12 28.30 16.85
C GLN A 319 23.19 28.23 15.32
N ASN A 320 23.78 29.25 14.70
CA ASN A 320 24.08 29.25 13.26
C ASN A 320 25.53 28.83 13.00
N TYR A 321 25.77 28.17 11.87
CA TYR A 321 27.08 27.67 11.45
C TYR A 321 27.39 28.08 10.00
N ALA A 322 28.66 28.09 9.63
CA ALA A 322 29.14 28.33 8.27
C ALA A 322 30.04 27.18 7.81
N ALA A 323 29.83 26.70 6.59
CA ALA A 323 30.81 25.89 5.87
C ALA A 323 31.56 26.71 4.82
N THR A 324 32.86 26.48 4.69
CA THR A 324 33.68 27.08 3.63
C THR A 324 33.40 26.43 2.27
N ALA A 325 33.69 27.14 1.18
CA ALA A 325 33.56 26.59 -0.17
C ALA A 325 34.48 25.36 -0.34
N GLY A 326 34.01 24.35 -1.07
CA GLY A 326 34.66 23.05 -1.21
C GLY A 326 34.39 22.05 -0.08
N SER A 327 33.65 22.44 0.97
CA SER A 327 33.39 21.55 2.11
C SER A 327 32.46 20.39 1.74
N LEU A 328 32.67 19.24 2.38
CA LEU A 328 31.74 18.11 2.42
C LEU A 328 31.39 17.87 3.88
N VAL A 329 30.12 18.08 4.21
CA VAL A 329 29.63 18.09 5.59
C VAL A 329 28.56 17.02 5.74
N ARG A 330 28.72 16.16 6.74
CA ARG A 330 27.65 15.31 7.25
C ARG A 330 27.04 15.96 8.47
N VAL A 331 25.71 15.97 8.52
CA VAL A 331 24.96 16.53 9.64
C VAL A 331 24.03 15.47 10.18
N TYR A 332 24.05 15.27 11.48
CA TYR A 332 23.06 14.46 12.20
C TYR A 332 22.64 15.15 13.50
N ARG A 333 21.48 14.76 14.01
CA ARG A 333 20.94 15.26 15.28
C ARG A 333 20.91 14.13 16.29
N THR A 334 21.64 14.29 17.40
CA THR A 334 21.74 13.28 18.45
C THR A 334 20.39 13.05 19.13
N THR A 335 20.26 11.98 19.91
CA THR A 335 19.09 11.72 20.77
C THR A 335 18.86 12.83 21.81
N THR A 336 19.94 13.50 22.25
CA THR A 336 19.90 14.68 23.13
C THR A 336 19.55 15.98 22.42
N ALA A 337 19.20 15.90 21.13
CA ALA A 337 18.80 17.01 20.26
C ALA A 337 19.93 17.96 19.82
N ASP A 338 21.18 17.62 20.10
CA ASP A 338 22.36 18.36 19.65
C ASP A 338 22.64 18.12 18.17
N TYR A 339 23.10 19.15 17.45
CA TYR A 339 23.51 19.04 16.06
C TYR A 339 25.00 18.75 15.98
N VAL A 340 25.36 17.66 15.30
CA VAL A 340 26.75 17.30 15.05
C VAL A 340 27.06 17.52 13.59
N PHE A 341 28.12 18.27 13.34
CA PHE A 341 28.66 18.55 12.02
C PHE A 341 29.98 17.80 11.87
N GLU A 342 29.98 16.77 11.03
CA GLU A 342 31.18 16.06 10.62
C GLU A 342 31.66 16.65 9.29
N ALA A 343 32.70 17.49 9.35
CA ALA A 343 33.36 18.00 8.15
C ALA A 343 34.31 16.94 7.60
N ILE A 344 33.82 16.10 6.68
CA ILE A 344 34.65 15.11 5.95
C ILE A 344 35.73 15.82 5.13
N GLY A 345 35.40 16.99 4.60
CA GLY A 345 36.34 17.91 3.98
C GLY A 345 35.93 19.35 4.24
N GLY A 346 36.92 20.25 4.37
CA GLY A 346 36.70 21.67 4.67
C GLY A 346 36.51 21.96 6.16
N THR A 347 35.79 23.05 6.47
CA THR A 347 35.60 23.52 7.87
C THR A 347 34.16 23.96 8.11
N VAL A 348 33.65 23.67 9.31
CA VAL A 348 32.37 24.18 9.83
C VAL A 348 32.63 24.96 11.12
N THR A 349 32.18 26.21 11.18
CA THR A 349 32.36 27.08 12.36
C THR A 349 31.06 27.72 12.79
N THR A 350 30.91 28.06 14.07
CA THR A 350 29.79 28.88 14.55
C THR A 350 29.90 30.31 14.04
N ILE A 351 28.74 30.97 13.86
CA ILE A 351 28.63 32.34 13.36
C ILE A 351 27.44 33.07 13.99
N SER A 352 27.42 34.40 13.87
CA SER A 352 26.32 35.26 14.32
C SER A 352 25.46 35.83 13.18
N ASP A 353 25.62 35.34 11.95
CA ASP A 353 24.85 35.83 10.80
C ASP A 353 23.35 35.64 11.07
N VAL A 354 22.54 36.61 10.63
CA VAL A 354 21.08 36.54 10.69
C VAL A 354 20.57 35.84 9.44
N MET A 355 19.70 34.85 9.63
CA MET A 355 19.06 34.14 8.53
C MET A 355 18.23 35.12 7.69
N PRO A 356 18.36 35.16 6.36
CA PRO A 356 17.59 36.04 5.50
C PRO A 356 16.09 35.73 5.57
N ALA A 357 15.27 36.70 5.17
CA ALA A 357 13.83 36.51 5.08
C ALA A 357 13.49 35.47 3.99
N CYS A 358 12.72 34.46 4.36
CA CYS A 358 12.10 33.56 3.39
C CYS A 358 10.99 34.28 2.61
N ASN A 359 10.66 33.81 1.41
CA ASN A 359 9.57 34.37 0.60
C ASN A 359 8.25 33.59 0.75
N PHE A 360 8.23 32.57 1.60
CA PHE A 360 7.08 31.77 1.89
C PHE A 360 7.15 31.25 3.34
N CYS A 361 6.03 31.26 4.06
CA CYS A 361 5.94 30.71 5.41
C CYS A 361 4.60 30.00 5.64
N PHE A 362 4.59 28.94 6.42
CA PHE A 362 3.38 28.29 6.91
C PHE A 362 3.60 27.71 8.30
N ILE A 363 2.50 27.39 8.99
CA ILE A 363 2.52 26.76 10.32
C ILE A 363 1.67 25.50 10.33
N THR A 364 2.15 24.45 10.99
CA THR A 364 1.37 23.23 11.23
C THR A 364 0.53 23.34 12.50
N GLY A 365 -0.60 22.62 12.55
CA GLY A 365 -1.45 22.49 13.73
C GLY A 365 -2.13 21.11 13.77
N GLY A 366 -2.56 20.68 14.94
CA GLY A 366 -3.15 19.36 15.17
C GLY A 366 -2.17 18.36 15.79
N GLN A 367 -2.29 17.09 15.43
CA GLN A 367 -1.63 15.97 16.12
C GLN A 367 -0.29 15.57 15.48
N SER A 368 0.18 14.36 15.80
CA SER A 368 1.45 13.79 15.37
C SER A 368 1.59 13.67 13.86
N LEU A 369 0.50 13.56 13.09
CA LEU A 369 0.57 13.63 11.62
C LEU A 369 1.06 14.98 11.12
N ALA A 370 0.56 16.08 11.68
CA ALA A 370 0.95 17.42 11.30
C ALA A 370 2.38 17.76 11.75
N SER A 371 2.82 17.26 12.91
CA SER A 371 4.21 17.45 13.35
C SER A 371 5.16 16.60 12.51
N ASN A 372 4.83 15.32 12.25
CA ASN A 372 5.64 14.44 11.41
C ASN A 372 5.76 14.93 9.97
N PHE A 373 4.78 15.68 9.47
CA PHE A 373 4.86 16.31 8.15
C PHE A 373 6.13 17.14 7.98
N LEU A 374 6.56 17.88 9.00
CA LEU A 374 7.77 18.72 8.92
C LEU A 374 9.07 17.93 8.87
N THR A 375 9.02 16.62 9.12
CA THR A 375 10.12 15.73 8.80
C THR A 375 10.12 15.46 7.28
N ALA A 376 9.74 14.28 6.80
CA ALA A 376 9.85 13.94 5.39
C ALA A 376 8.85 14.65 4.46
N GLY A 377 7.70 15.14 4.96
CA GLY A 377 6.72 15.85 4.13
C GLY A 377 7.17 17.23 3.66
N LEU A 378 8.00 17.92 4.43
CA LEU A 378 8.55 19.21 4.04
C LEU A 378 9.43 19.11 2.78
N HIS A 379 10.22 18.04 2.67
CA HIS A 379 11.01 17.74 1.47
C HIS A 379 10.10 17.60 0.23
N GLY A 380 9.04 16.78 0.34
CA GLY A 380 8.07 16.62 -0.74
C GLY A 380 7.35 17.92 -1.11
N PHE A 381 7.04 18.75 -0.11
CA PHE A 381 6.40 20.05 -0.31
C PHE A 381 7.30 21.04 -1.05
N GLN A 382 8.58 21.15 -0.67
CA GLN A 382 9.54 22.01 -1.36
C GLN A 382 9.74 21.57 -2.81
N ARG A 383 9.81 20.25 -3.04
CA ARG A 383 9.91 19.69 -4.39
C ARG A 383 8.67 20.00 -5.23
N GLY A 384 7.49 19.75 -4.68
CA GLY A 384 6.23 20.03 -5.37
C GLY A 384 6.05 21.51 -5.69
N LEU A 385 6.41 22.42 -4.77
CA LEU A 385 6.31 23.85 -5.06
C LEU A 385 7.20 24.29 -6.23
N LEU A 386 8.41 23.72 -6.34
CA LEU A 386 9.27 23.96 -7.51
C LEU A 386 8.60 23.45 -8.80
N ASP A 387 8.09 22.22 -8.78
CA ASP A 387 7.53 21.57 -9.95
C ASP A 387 6.23 22.26 -10.44
N TYR A 388 5.36 22.72 -9.53
CA TYR A 388 4.09 23.39 -9.89
C TYR A 388 4.19 24.89 -10.16
N ASN A 389 5.21 25.57 -9.64
CA ASN A 389 5.37 27.03 -9.77
C ASN A 389 6.51 27.41 -10.72
N GLY A 390 7.30 26.43 -11.18
CA GLY A 390 8.49 26.63 -12.01
C GLY A 390 9.62 27.41 -11.34
N THR A 391 9.46 27.81 -10.07
CA THR A 391 10.41 28.67 -9.34
C THR A 391 10.62 28.14 -7.92
N ALA A 392 11.89 27.94 -7.56
CA ALA A 392 12.26 27.57 -6.20
C ALA A 392 11.86 28.68 -5.20
N ARG A 393 11.23 28.29 -4.08
CA ARG A 393 10.86 29.20 -3.01
C ARG A 393 11.66 28.94 -1.75
N ALA A 394 12.00 30.02 -1.05
CA ALA A 394 12.53 29.99 0.29
C ALA A 394 11.37 29.78 1.28
N VAL A 395 11.30 28.59 1.89
CA VAL A 395 10.16 28.18 2.72
C VAL A 395 10.55 28.17 4.20
N PHE A 396 9.92 29.01 5.01
CA PHE A 396 10.01 28.96 6.47
C PHE A 396 8.84 28.19 7.07
N ALA A 397 9.08 26.98 7.58
CA ALA A 397 8.03 26.18 8.20
C ALA A 397 8.08 26.28 9.74
N ILE A 398 6.93 26.42 10.37
CA ILE A 398 6.80 26.45 11.84
C ILE A 398 6.12 25.17 12.30
N ASP A 399 6.76 24.44 13.23
CA ASP A 399 6.09 23.33 13.91
C ASP A 399 5.22 23.85 15.04
N GLY A 400 3.93 23.98 14.78
CA GLY A 400 2.94 24.31 15.80
C GLY A 400 2.12 23.09 16.22
N ALA A 401 2.30 21.93 15.58
CA ALA A 401 1.55 20.73 15.88
C ALA A 401 2.07 20.06 17.16
N THR A 402 1.23 19.29 17.81
CA THR A 402 1.56 18.63 19.07
C THR A 402 1.02 17.21 19.08
N GLY A 403 1.91 16.23 19.14
CA GLY A 403 1.56 14.81 19.13
C GLY A 403 0.61 14.42 20.28
N SER A 404 -0.19 13.36 20.06
CA SER A 404 -1.05 12.76 21.09
C SER A 404 -2.04 13.71 21.79
N THR A 405 -2.45 14.80 21.12
CA THR A 405 -3.42 15.78 21.63
C THR A 405 -4.85 15.44 21.20
N GLY A 406 -5.87 15.82 21.96
CA GLY A 406 -7.29 15.72 21.57
C GLY A 406 -7.90 17.08 21.22
N LEU A 407 -9.05 17.16 20.55
CA LEU A 407 -9.64 18.48 20.26
C LEU A 407 -10.14 19.10 21.56
N LEU A 408 -10.79 18.26 22.35
CA LEU A 408 -11.44 18.58 23.61
C LEU A 408 -10.76 17.87 24.79
N PRO A 409 -10.97 18.32 26.03
CA PRO A 409 -10.32 17.77 27.23
C PRO A 409 -10.50 16.26 27.42
N GLU A 410 -11.64 15.71 27.02
CA GLU A 410 -11.97 14.29 27.19
C GLU A 410 -11.04 13.38 26.37
N SER A 411 -10.61 13.87 25.21
CA SER A 411 -9.71 13.19 24.28
C SER A 411 -8.23 13.51 24.50
N ALA A 412 -7.90 14.23 25.58
CA ALA A 412 -6.54 14.69 25.84
C ALA A 412 -5.60 13.53 26.20
N GLY A 413 -4.57 13.30 25.38
CA GLY A 413 -3.32 12.65 25.80
C GLY A 413 -2.31 13.71 26.24
N GLY A 414 -1.07 13.34 26.57
CA GLY A 414 0.00 14.35 26.75
C GLY A 414 0.48 14.87 25.39
N PRO A 415 0.56 16.19 25.12
CA PRO A 415 0.53 17.38 26.01
C PRO A 415 -0.81 18.12 26.21
N GLY A 416 -1.95 17.51 25.91
CA GLY A 416 -3.28 18.04 26.29
C GLY A 416 -4.29 18.09 25.15
N TYR A 417 -5.09 19.15 25.14
CA TYR A 417 -6.16 19.39 24.16
C TYR A 417 -6.06 20.78 23.50
N TRP A 418 -6.77 20.97 22.40
CA TRP A 418 -6.71 22.20 21.59
C TRP A 418 -7.72 23.27 22.01
N TRP A 419 -8.91 22.90 22.44
CA TRP A 419 -9.96 23.85 22.80
C TRP A 419 -10.67 23.45 24.10
N ASN A 420 -10.83 24.42 25.01
CA ASN A 420 -11.70 24.28 26.17
C ASN A 420 -13.03 24.95 25.82
N ASP A 421 -14.04 24.16 25.51
CA ASP A 421 -15.35 24.67 25.11
C ASP A 421 -16.22 25.13 26.30
N GLY A 422 -15.95 24.65 27.52
CA GLY A 422 -16.63 25.10 28.73
C GLY A 422 -16.43 26.60 29.00
N ASP A 423 -15.21 27.08 28.80
CA ASP A 423 -14.85 28.49 28.96
C ASP A 423 -14.68 29.23 27.62
N SER A 424 -14.82 28.52 26.49
CA SER A 424 -14.53 29.02 25.14
C SER A 424 -13.13 29.64 25.00
N THR A 425 -12.11 28.93 25.49
CA THR A 425 -10.72 29.36 25.54
C THR A 425 -9.76 28.37 24.86
N PRO A 426 -8.58 28.82 24.38
CA PRO A 426 -7.56 27.91 23.84
C PRO A 426 -7.05 26.95 24.92
N GLY A 427 -6.95 25.67 24.57
CA GLY A 427 -6.34 24.66 25.41
C GLY A 427 -4.80 24.70 25.38
N PRO A 428 -4.13 23.86 26.18
CA PRO A 428 -2.67 23.81 26.26
C PRO A 428 -1.98 23.63 24.89
N ALA A 429 -2.54 22.81 24.00
CA ALA A 429 -1.96 22.58 22.67
C ALA A 429 -2.10 23.82 21.77
N ALA A 430 -3.23 24.53 21.82
CA ALA A 430 -3.41 25.77 21.09
C ALA A 430 -2.51 26.90 21.62
N LEU A 431 -2.27 26.96 22.93
CA LEU A 431 -1.31 27.88 23.53
C LEU A 431 0.13 27.56 23.12
N ALA A 432 0.51 26.27 23.05
CA ALA A 432 1.81 25.86 22.53
C ALA A 432 1.99 26.22 21.06
N TRP A 433 0.94 26.02 20.24
CA TRP A 433 0.92 26.46 18.84
C TRP A 433 1.15 27.97 18.71
N LYS A 434 0.48 28.78 19.55
CA LYS A 434 0.70 30.23 19.57
C LYS A 434 2.12 30.59 20.00
N ALA A 435 2.67 29.91 21.00
CA ALA A 435 4.05 30.13 21.41
C ALA A 435 5.04 29.84 20.28
N ALA A 436 4.81 28.79 19.48
CA ALA A 436 5.61 28.49 18.29
C ALA A 436 5.49 29.58 17.21
N LEU A 437 4.28 30.11 16.99
CA LEU A 437 4.04 31.25 16.10
C LEU A 437 4.78 32.50 16.57
N ASP A 438 4.71 32.81 17.87
CA ASP A 438 5.35 33.98 18.48
C ASP A 438 6.89 33.87 18.48
N ALA A 439 7.43 32.64 18.54
CA ALA A 439 8.87 32.37 18.49
C ALA A 439 9.47 32.48 17.08
N LYS A 440 8.65 32.65 16.03
CA LYS A 440 9.12 32.91 14.67
C LYS A 440 10.00 34.17 14.64
N PRO A 441 11.19 34.14 14.01
CA PRO A 441 12.02 35.33 13.88
C PRO A 441 11.24 36.48 13.21
N SER A 442 11.42 37.69 13.72
CA SER A 442 10.64 38.87 13.31
C SER A 442 10.81 39.23 11.82
N ASN A 443 11.93 38.85 11.20
CA ASN A 443 12.19 39.07 9.79
C ASN A 443 11.54 38.05 8.85
N GLN A 444 10.96 36.97 9.37
CA GLN A 444 10.26 35.98 8.55
C GLN A 444 8.83 36.44 8.25
N PRO A 445 8.28 36.13 7.06
CA PRO A 445 6.93 36.54 6.70
C PRO A 445 5.89 35.92 7.64
N VAL A 446 4.69 36.52 7.66
CA VAL A 446 3.53 35.91 8.30
C VAL A 446 3.16 34.60 7.59
N PRO A 447 2.68 33.57 8.31
CA PRO A 447 2.21 32.34 7.68
C PRO A 447 1.14 32.62 6.62
N ALA A 448 1.34 32.06 5.42
CA ALA A 448 0.42 32.16 4.29
C ALA A 448 -0.78 31.21 4.43
N PHE A 449 -0.65 30.14 5.21
CA PHE A 449 -1.71 29.20 5.53
C PHE A 449 -1.40 28.43 6.83
N ILE A 450 -2.43 27.79 7.39
CA ILE A 450 -2.31 26.81 8.48
C ILE A 450 -2.51 25.41 7.87
N TYR A 451 -1.53 24.53 8.04
CA TYR A 451 -1.68 23.12 7.72
C TYR A 451 -2.21 22.35 8.92
N TRP A 452 -3.42 21.80 8.82
CA TRP A 452 -4.07 21.12 9.94
C TRP A 452 -4.23 19.62 9.67
N ALA A 453 -3.81 18.76 10.62
CA ALA A 453 -4.06 17.32 10.54
C ALA A 453 -4.29 16.72 11.93
N MET A 454 -5.47 16.13 12.14
CA MET A 454 -5.92 15.67 13.46
C MET A 454 -7.12 14.71 13.35
N GLY A 455 -7.49 14.08 14.48
CA GLY A 455 -8.74 13.34 14.66
C GLY A 455 -8.51 11.93 15.22
N GLN A 456 -7.28 11.43 15.18
CA GLN A 456 -6.94 10.04 15.53
C GLN A 456 -7.26 9.73 16.99
N ASN A 457 -6.81 10.57 17.92
CA ASN A 457 -7.15 10.40 19.34
C ASN A 457 -8.65 10.57 19.60
N ASP A 458 -9.32 11.46 18.88
CA ASP A 458 -10.73 11.79 19.12
C ASP A 458 -11.67 10.64 18.72
N VAL A 459 -11.25 9.76 17.80
CA VAL A 459 -12.06 8.62 17.35
C VAL A 459 -12.48 7.73 18.52
N GLY A 460 -11.61 7.51 19.51
CA GLY A 460 -11.94 6.67 20.67
C GLY A 460 -13.10 7.22 21.53
N TYR A 461 -13.23 8.54 21.58
CA TYR A 461 -14.12 9.27 22.49
C TYR A 461 -15.41 9.76 21.83
N MET A 462 -15.48 9.71 20.50
CA MET A 462 -16.66 10.09 19.75
C MET A 462 -17.86 9.21 20.12
N GLY A 463 -19.00 9.84 20.45
CA GLY A 463 -20.22 9.17 20.94
C GLY A 463 -20.14 8.67 22.39
N ALA A 464 -18.97 8.68 23.04
CA ALA A 464 -18.74 8.19 24.39
C ALA A 464 -18.09 9.25 25.31
N GLY A 465 -18.38 10.53 25.04
CA GLY A 465 -17.84 11.68 25.77
C GLY A 465 -17.80 12.95 24.90
N ILE A 466 -17.62 12.77 23.60
CA ILE A 466 -17.66 13.86 22.61
C ILE A 466 -18.87 13.66 21.70
N MET A 467 -19.77 14.65 21.69
CA MET A 467 -20.92 14.70 20.78
C MET A 467 -20.53 15.43 19.48
N LEU A 468 -21.09 15.00 18.36
CA LEU A 468 -20.77 15.55 17.03
C LEU A 468 -20.96 17.08 16.95
N ALA A 469 -22.10 17.59 17.42
CA ALA A 469 -22.38 19.03 17.40
C ALA A 469 -21.37 19.85 18.23
N ARG A 470 -20.98 19.32 19.40
CA ARG A 470 -19.97 19.93 20.29
C ARG A 470 -18.60 19.97 19.62
N TYR A 471 -18.21 18.87 18.98
CA TYR A 471 -16.95 18.74 18.25
C TYR A 471 -16.86 19.72 17.06
N ILE A 472 -17.96 19.87 16.30
CA ILE A 472 -18.06 20.85 15.21
C ILE A 472 -17.90 22.29 15.76
N ALA A 473 -18.62 22.64 16.82
CA ALA A 473 -18.55 23.97 17.42
C ALA A 473 -17.15 24.30 17.95
N ALA A 474 -16.48 23.34 18.58
CA ALA A 474 -15.11 23.50 19.07
C ALA A 474 -14.11 23.80 17.94
N TYR A 475 -14.22 23.09 16.81
CA TYR A 475 -13.39 23.39 15.63
C TYR A 475 -13.65 24.78 15.07
N GLN A 476 -14.92 25.19 14.95
CA GLN A 476 -15.28 26.52 14.46
C GLN A 476 -14.67 27.62 15.34
N ALA A 477 -14.77 27.48 16.66
CA ALA A 477 -14.20 28.42 17.62
C ALA A 477 -12.67 28.44 17.60
N LEU A 478 -12.03 27.26 17.59
CA LEU A 478 -10.58 27.13 17.50
C LEU A 478 -10.02 27.76 16.22
N PHE A 479 -10.62 27.48 15.06
CA PHE A 479 -10.14 28.03 13.79
C PHE A 479 -10.34 29.54 13.69
N ALA A 480 -11.45 30.07 14.24
CA ALA A 480 -11.64 31.51 14.37
C ALA A 480 -10.55 32.12 15.26
N TRP A 481 -10.24 31.49 16.41
CA TRP A 481 -9.19 31.95 17.31
C TRP A 481 -7.80 31.91 16.68
N MET A 482 -7.43 30.82 16.00
CA MET A 482 -6.12 30.67 15.34
C MET A 482 -5.92 31.74 14.27
N ARG A 483 -6.96 32.00 13.46
CA ARG A 483 -6.91 33.08 12.46
C ARG A 483 -6.81 34.45 13.08
N ALA A 484 -7.43 34.70 14.24
CA ALA A 484 -7.26 35.97 14.96
C ALA A 484 -5.79 36.20 15.39
N GLN A 485 -4.97 35.15 15.51
CA GLN A 485 -3.55 35.27 15.86
C GLN A 485 -2.64 35.62 14.66
N ILE A 486 -3.08 35.37 13.43
CA ILE A 486 -2.26 35.57 12.22
C ILE A 486 -2.87 36.62 11.29
N GLY A 487 -4.15 36.45 10.97
CA GLY A 487 -4.94 37.25 10.05
C GLY A 487 -6.25 36.55 9.72
N SER A 488 -7.36 37.28 9.71
CA SER A 488 -8.72 36.73 9.57
C SER A 488 -8.95 35.96 8.26
N ASN A 489 -8.17 36.24 7.21
CA ASN A 489 -8.29 35.63 5.89
C ASN A 489 -7.29 34.48 5.63
N VAL A 490 -6.48 34.09 6.62
CA VAL A 490 -5.49 33.03 6.43
C VAL A 490 -6.20 31.68 6.19
N PRO A 491 -5.97 31.02 5.04
CA PRO A 491 -6.61 29.74 4.75
C PRO A 491 -6.12 28.65 5.69
N ILE A 492 -7.04 27.73 6.00
CA ILE A 492 -6.74 26.50 6.75
C ILE A 492 -6.85 25.36 5.76
N ILE A 493 -5.74 24.66 5.52
CA ILE A 493 -5.67 23.48 4.66
C ILE A 493 -5.67 22.26 5.58
N TRP A 494 -6.82 21.60 5.65
CA TRP A 494 -7.08 20.48 6.55
C TRP A 494 -6.85 19.15 5.83
N SER A 495 -5.81 18.41 6.21
CA SER A 495 -5.59 17.01 5.88
C SER A 495 -6.55 16.13 6.69
N PRO A 496 -7.62 15.58 6.09
CA PRO A 496 -8.67 14.89 6.83
C PRO A 496 -8.16 13.61 7.50
N LEU A 497 -8.96 13.10 8.44
CA LEU A 497 -8.67 11.86 9.14
C LEU A 497 -8.37 10.72 8.15
N GLY A 498 -7.19 10.10 8.27
CA GLY A 498 -6.70 8.98 7.44
C GLY A 498 -7.41 7.64 7.69
N SER A 499 -6.82 6.53 7.22
CA SER A 499 -7.35 5.17 7.42
C SER A 499 -6.59 4.39 8.49
N TRP A 500 -7.15 3.25 8.89
CA TRP A 500 -6.55 2.26 9.80
C TRP A 500 -6.68 0.86 9.18
N ASP A 501 -5.59 0.19 8.83
CA ASP A 501 -5.65 -1.20 8.32
C ASP A 501 -5.19 -2.19 9.42
N VAL A 502 -5.74 -2.07 10.63
CA VAL A 502 -5.46 -2.98 11.75
C VAL A 502 -6.73 -3.63 12.31
N ASP A 503 -6.62 -4.90 12.69
CA ASP A 503 -7.65 -5.60 13.45
C ASP A 503 -7.80 -4.96 14.84
N GLY A 504 -9.05 -4.67 15.24
CA GLY A 504 -9.33 -3.90 16.46
C GLY A 504 -9.17 -2.38 16.33
N ALA A 505 -9.04 -1.85 15.10
CA ALA A 505 -9.15 -0.42 14.82
C ALA A 505 -10.41 0.20 15.47
N PRO A 506 -10.41 1.52 15.74
CA PRO A 506 -11.59 2.21 16.25
C PRO A 506 -12.83 1.94 15.39
N SER A 507 -14.00 2.03 16.00
CA SER A 507 -15.27 1.71 15.34
C SER A 507 -15.53 2.60 14.11
N ASP A 508 -16.01 2.00 13.01
CA ASP A 508 -16.21 2.65 11.70
C ASP A 508 -17.18 3.84 11.78
N ASP A 509 -18.21 3.74 12.60
CA ASP A 509 -19.16 4.80 12.92
C ASP A 509 -18.47 6.03 13.52
N LYS A 510 -17.51 5.84 14.43
CA LYS A 510 -16.77 6.93 15.07
C LYS A 510 -15.79 7.61 14.11
N ALA A 511 -15.09 6.84 13.26
CA ALA A 511 -14.24 7.40 12.22
C ALA A 511 -15.09 8.18 11.19
N SER A 512 -16.27 7.66 10.86
CA SER A 512 -17.26 8.34 10.01
C SER A 512 -17.74 9.64 10.65
N ALA A 513 -18.02 9.64 11.96
CA ALA A 513 -18.47 10.82 12.69
C ALA A 513 -17.43 11.95 12.71
N ILE A 514 -16.14 11.60 12.86
CA ILE A 514 -15.06 12.60 12.75
C ILE A 514 -15.08 13.21 11.36
N ARG A 515 -15.08 12.40 10.29
CA ARG A 515 -15.10 12.94 8.92
C ARG A 515 -16.34 13.78 8.66
N TRP A 516 -17.51 13.34 9.14
CA TRP A 516 -18.73 14.12 9.09
C TRP A 516 -18.57 15.50 9.73
N ALA A 517 -17.90 15.58 10.88
CA ALA A 517 -17.58 16.85 11.52
C ALA A 517 -16.65 17.71 10.65
N GLU A 518 -15.56 17.13 10.13
CA GLU A 518 -14.61 17.83 9.25
C GLU A 518 -15.33 18.45 8.05
N HIS A 519 -16.24 17.69 7.42
CA HIS A 519 -17.08 18.16 6.33
C HIS A 519 -18.01 19.30 6.73
N SER A 520 -18.65 19.16 7.89
CA SER A 520 -19.59 20.15 8.42
C SER A 520 -18.88 21.47 8.73
N VAL A 521 -17.67 21.40 9.31
CA VAL A 521 -16.83 22.58 9.56
C VAL A 521 -16.39 23.21 8.26
N ARG A 522 -15.90 22.44 7.29
CA ARG A 522 -15.48 22.94 5.98
C ARG A 522 -16.63 23.61 5.21
N ALA A 523 -17.86 23.13 5.37
CA ALA A 523 -19.04 23.76 4.78
C ALA A 523 -19.46 25.05 5.50
N ALA A 524 -19.28 25.13 6.82
CA ALA A 524 -19.73 26.25 7.64
C ALA A 524 -18.69 27.39 7.79
N VAL A 525 -17.40 27.07 7.69
CA VAL A 525 -16.31 28.04 7.95
C VAL A 525 -15.62 28.43 6.64
N THR A 526 -15.80 29.69 6.25
CA THR A 526 -15.16 30.25 5.05
C THR A 526 -13.63 30.14 5.14
N GLY A 527 -12.97 29.80 4.02
CA GLY A 527 -11.50 29.68 3.93
C GLY A 527 -10.92 28.40 4.54
N VAL A 528 -11.76 27.45 4.98
CA VAL A 528 -11.31 26.10 5.32
C VAL A 528 -11.39 25.24 4.08
N HIS A 529 -10.27 24.61 3.72
CA HIS A 529 -10.11 23.80 2.53
C HIS A 529 -9.67 22.40 2.95
N PHE A 530 -10.22 21.37 2.31
CA PHE A 530 -9.62 20.04 2.43
C PHE A 530 -8.34 19.98 1.62
N GLY A 531 -7.27 19.56 2.29
CA GLY A 531 -5.95 19.33 1.72
C GLY A 531 -5.72 17.85 1.43
N PRO A 532 -4.48 17.37 1.56
CA PRO A 532 -4.13 16.02 1.19
C PRO A 532 -4.72 14.95 2.11
N HIS A 533 -5.27 13.90 1.51
CA HIS A 533 -5.68 12.69 2.23
C HIS A 533 -4.52 11.72 2.39
N THR A 534 -4.62 10.85 3.39
CA THR A 534 -3.57 9.87 3.75
C THR A 534 -4.01 8.40 3.65
N PHE A 535 -5.23 8.14 3.14
CA PHE A 535 -5.84 6.79 3.05
C PHE A 535 -5.04 5.79 2.22
N ASP A 536 -4.37 6.28 1.18
CA ASP A 536 -3.65 5.49 0.19
C ASP A 536 -2.14 5.55 0.39
N LEU A 537 -1.66 6.28 1.39
CA LEU A 537 -0.24 6.43 1.64
C LEU A 537 0.33 5.19 2.33
N PRO A 538 1.60 4.82 2.06
CA PRO A 538 2.29 3.80 2.85
C PRO A 538 2.38 4.25 4.31
N ARG A 539 1.99 3.39 5.26
CA ARG A 539 1.93 3.67 6.71
C ARG A 539 2.75 2.67 7.52
N SER A 540 3.01 3.01 8.78
CA SER A 540 3.80 2.19 9.72
C SER A 540 3.13 2.05 11.08
N PHE A 541 3.18 3.08 11.93
CA PHE A 541 2.76 3.01 13.33
C PHE A 541 1.24 2.78 13.47
N TYR A 542 0.87 1.60 13.99
CA TYR A 542 -0.51 1.07 14.04
C TYR A 542 -1.26 1.14 12.71
N ASP A 543 -0.52 1.19 11.61
CA ASP A 543 -1.04 1.52 10.29
C ASP A 543 -1.84 2.84 10.20
N VAL A 544 -1.50 3.83 11.03
CA VAL A 544 -2.14 5.16 11.05
C VAL A 544 -1.19 6.24 10.55
N HIS A 545 0.08 6.16 10.95
CA HIS A 545 1.08 7.16 10.57
C HIS A 545 1.71 6.82 9.22
N PRO A 546 1.75 7.77 8.26
CA PRO A 546 2.52 7.57 7.04
C PRO A 546 3.98 7.30 7.35
N THR A 547 4.58 6.38 6.58
CA THR A 547 6.03 6.19 6.48
C THR A 547 6.69 7.49 5.99
N GLU A 548 8.02 7.55 6.00
CA GLU A 548 8.75 8.68 5.39
C GLU A 548 8.35 8.90 3.94
N GLN A 549 8.28 7.82 3.15
CA GLN A 549 7.84 7.90 1.76
C GLN A 549 6.40 8.42 1.65
N GLY A 550 5.50 7.95 2.53
CA GLY A 550 4.13 8.46 2.60
C GLY A 550 4.08 9.95 2.93
N GLN A 551 4.90 10.42 3.86
CA GLN A 551 5.02 11.84 4.20
C GLN A 551 5.53 12.67 3.00
N VAL A 552 6.56 12.21 2.27
CA VAL A 552 7.05 12.89 1.05
C VAL A 552 5.92 13.07 0.04
N ILE A 553 5.14 12.01 -0.20
CA ILE A 553 3.99 12.06 -1.12
C ILE A 553 2.95 13.06 -0.60
N GLN A 554 2.63 13.05 0.70
CA GLN A 554 1.72 14.01 1.32
C GLN A 554 2.19 15.47 1.16
N GLY A 555 3.50 15.70 1.28
CA GLY A 555 4.15 16.98 1.02
C GLY A 555 3.92 17.49 -0.40
N TYR A 556 4.24 16.66 -1.38
CA TYR A 556 4.09 17.00 -2.79
C TYR A 556 2.63 17.29 -3.15
N ARG A 557 1.72 16.50 -2.58
CA ARG A 557 0.28 16.69 -2.66
C ARG A 557 -0.17 18.03 -2.03
N LEU A 558 0.33 18.38 -0.84
CA LEU A 558 0.05 19.68 -0.22
C LEU A 558 0.53 20.84 -1.11
N ALA A 559 1.67 20.69 -1.78
CA ALA A 559 2.20 21.72 -2.68
C ALA A 559 1.27 21.97 -3.87
N ALA A 560 0.64 20.92 -4.42
CA ALA A 560 -0.38 21.07 -5.46
C ALA A 560 -1.59 21.89 -4.96
N HIS A 561 -2.08 21.61 -3.75
CA HIS A 561 -3.16 22.36 -3.11
C HIS A 561 -2.79 23.84 -2.91
N VAL A 562 -1.60 24.09 -2.38
CA VAL A 562 -1.10 25.45 -2.16
C VAL A 562 -0.94 26.19 -3.48
N ALA A 563 -0.40 25.54 -4.51
CA ALA A 563 -0.22 26.15 -5.82
C ALA A 563 -1.55 26.57 -6.43
N ALA A 564 -2.58 25.73 -6.28
CA ALA A 564 -3.91 26.06 -6.75
C ALA A 564 -4.59 27.17 -5.93
N LEU A 565 -4.56 27.06 -4.61
CA LEU A 565 -5.25 27.97 -3.72
C LEU A 565 -4.64 29.38 -3.73
N LEU A 566 -3.31 29.47 -3.76
CA LEU A 566 -2.60 30.74 -3.61
C LEU A 566 -2.10 31.35 -4.92
N TYR A 567 -1.94 30.56 -5.99
CA TYR A 567 -1.37 31.04 -7.26
C TYR A 567 -2.30 30.87 -8.47
N GLY A 568 -3.56 30.48 -8.27
CA GLY A 568 -4.56 30.45 -9.34
C GLY A 568 -4.39 29.30 -10.34
N ASN A 569 -3.52 28.32 -10.05
CA ASN A 569 -3.49 27.08 -10.81
C ASN A 569 -4.80 26.32 -10.60
N THR A 570 -5.28 25.58 -11.61
CA THR A 570 -6.45 24.70 -11.42
C THR A 570 -6.02 23.51 -10.54
N PRO A 571 -6.59 23.34 -9.33
CA PRO A 571 -6.24 22.21 -8.48
C PRO A 571 -6.73 20.90 -9.11
N ASN A 572 -5.83 19.95 -9.30
CA ASN A 572 -6.23 18.54 -9.41
C ASN A 572 -6.51 18.01 -8.01
N ASN A 573 -7.78 18.10 -7.61
CA ASN A 573 -8.28 17.59 -6.34
C ASN A 573 -8.70 16.12 -6.43
N GLY A 574 -8.21 15.34 -7.40
CA GLY A 574 -8.58 13.95 -7.62
C GLY A 574 -10.09 13.73 -7.82
N PRO A 575 -10.56 12.46 -7.82
CA PRO A 575 -11.97 12.15 -8.00
C PRO A 575 -12.84 12.82 -6.94
N SER A 576 -13.98 13.36 -7.33
CA SER A 576 -14.93 13.99 -6.41
C SER A 576 -16.35 13.58 -6.70
N ILE A 577 -17.21 13.49 -5.69
CA ILE A 577 -18.65 13.36 -5.94
C ILE A 577 -19.17 14.71 -6.43
N SER A 578 -19.58 14.75 -7.69
CA SER A 578 -20.20 15.90 -8.34
C SER A 578 -21.72 15.91 -8.22
N ALA A 579 -22.37 14.75 -8.18
CA ALA A 579 -23.81 14.66 -7.98
C ALA A 579 -24.22 13.35 -7.29
N LEU A 580 -25.36 13.40 -6.60
CA LEU A 580 -26.05 12.26 -6.02
C LEU A 580 -27.53 12.35 -6.42
N THR A 581 -28.07 11.29 -7.02
CA THR A 581 -29.46 11.25 -7.49
C THR A 581 -30.15 9.99 -6.99
N ALA A 582 -31.26 10.13 -6.28
CA ALA A 582 -32.10 9.00 -5.91
C ALA A 582 -32.80 8.43 -7.15
N VAL A 583 -32.89 7.11 -7.22
CA VAL A 583 -33.55 6.34 -8.27
C VAL A 583 -34.45 5.28 -7.61
N ASP A 584 -35.45 4.78 -8.33
CA ASP A 584 -36.38 3.75 -7.84
C ASP A 584 -37.02 4.11 -6.49
N GLY A 585 -37.43 5.37 -6.30
CA GLY A 585 -38.04 5.83 -5.05
C GLY A 585 -37.07 5.85 -3.84
N GLY A 586 -35.76 5.90 -4.08
CA GLY A 586 -34.73 5.88 -3.03
C GLY A 586 -34.23 4.48 -2.68
N LEU A 587 -34.63 3.45 -3.43
CA LEU A 587 -34.07 2.10 -3.30
C LEU A 587 -32.68 1.99 -3.96
N SER A 588 -32.37 2.85 -4.92
CA SER A 588 -31.03 2.97 -5.48
C SER A 588 -30.60 4.42 -5.69
N TYR A 589 -29.30 4.63 -5.85
CA TYR A 589 -28.67 5.94 -5.95
C TYR A 589 -27.64 5.96 -7.07
N ARG A 590 -27.70 6.99 -7.92
CA ARG A 590 -26.63 7.32 -8.87
C ARG A 590 -25.68 8.33 -8.25
N ILE A 591 -24.40 8.00 -8.26
CA ILE A 591 -23.29 8.81 -7.78
C ILE A 591 -22.46 9.17 -9.00
N ASP A 592 -22.39 10.46 -9.31
CA ASP A 592 -21.52 10.99 -10.35
C ASP A 592 -20.21 11.44 -9.74
N PHE A 593 -19.12 10.93 -10.28
CA PHE A 593 -17.75 11.31 -9.97
C PHE A 593 -17.19 12.23 -11.05
N THR A 594 -16.60 13.34 -10.65
CA THR A 594 -15.73 14.14 -11.54
C THR A 594 -14.29 13.69 -11.32
N PRO A 595 -13.57 13.21 -12.36
CA PRO A 595 -12.16 12.89 -12.27
C PRO A 595 -11.31 14.10 -11.87
N GLY A 596 -10.14 13.84 -11.29
CA GLY A 596 -9.22 14.91 -10.89
C GLY A 596 -8.66 15.72 -12.06
N ASP A 597 -8.33 15.04 -13.16
CA ASP A 597 -7.93 15.64 -14.43
C ASP A 597 -8.97 15.35 -15.53
N PRO A 598 -9.31 16.32 -16.37
CA PRO A 598 -10.22 16.09 -17.49
C PRO A 598 -9.70 14.99 -18.42
N GLY A 599 -10.47 13.90 -18.55
CA GLY A 599 -10.14 12.76 -19.42
C GLY A 599 -9.45 11.58 -18.71
N ASP A 600 -9.05 11.73 -17.44
CA ASP A 600 -8.49 10.62 -16.67
C ASP A 600 -9.57 9.55 -16.36
N PRO A 601 -9.34 8.27 -16.68
CA PRO A 601 -10.27 7.22 -16.29
C PRO A 601 -10.23 7.00 -14.78
N LEU A 602 -11.37 6.70 -14.18
CA LEU A 602 -11.45 6.26 -12.80
C LEU A 602 -11.19 4.76 -12.69
N TRP A 603 -10.58 4.36 -11.58
CA TRP A 603 -10.41 2.97 -11.19
C TRP A 603 -11.76 2.47 -10.69
N ARG A 604 -12.33 1.52 -11.44
CA ARG A 604 -13.67 0.98 -11.21
C ARG A 604 -13.59 -0.30 -10.41
N THR A 605 -13.72 -0.18 -9.11
CA THR A 605 -13.79 -1.34 -8.22
C THR A 605 -15.16 -1.98 -8.31
N ALA A 606 -15.24 -3.31 -8.20
CA ALA A 606 -16.51 -4.02 -8.19
C ALA A 606 -17.37 -3.64 -6.96
N TRP A 607 -16.70 -3.36 -5.84
CA TRP A 607 -17.30 -2.80 -4.63
C TRP A 607 -16.51 -1.56 -4.23
N VAL A 608 -17.19 -0.43 -4.01
CA VAL A 608 -16.57 0.84 -3.66
C VAL A 608 -16.60 1.00 -2.15
N ASP A 609 -15.43 0.96 -1.53
CA ASP A 609 -15.28 1.11 -0.09
C ASP A 609 -15.46 2.57 0.37
N GLY A 610 -15.91 2.71 1.61
CA GLY A 610 -16.10 4.00 2.28
C GLY A 610 -17.32 4.80 1.84
N LEU A 611 -18.25 4.24 1.06
CA LEU A 611 -19.57 4.87 0.87
C LEU A 611 -20.44 4.51 2.06
N ALA A 612 -21.07 5.49 2.72
CA ALA A 612 -22.07 5.25 3.75
C ALA A 612 -23.30 6.15 3.55
N PHE A 613 -24.48 5.54 3.50
CA PHE A 613 -25.75 6.24 3.34
C PHE A 613 -26.45 6.33 4.69
N TYR A 614 -26.87 7.53 5.08
CA TYR A 614 -27.62 7.76 6.32
C TYR A 614 -29.02 8.26 6.00
N LYS A 615 -30.02 7.84 6.80
CA LYS A 615 -31.40 8.30 6.64
C LYS A 615 -31.50 9.81 6.92
N PRO A 616 -32.53 10.50 6.41
CA PRO A 616 -32.74 11.91 6.72
C PRO A 616 -32.71 12.18 8.23
N GLY A 617 -31.91 13.17 8.64
CA GLY A 617 -31.75 13.54 10.04
C GLY A 617 -30.85 12.63 10.88
N GLN A 618 -30.30 11.55 10.29
CA GLN A 618 -29.30 10.71 10.94
C GLN A 618 -27.87 11.12 10.55
N ASP A 619 -26.96 10.81 11.46
CA ASP A 619 -25.51 10.92 11.33
C ASP A 619 -24.87 9.61 11.83
N PRO A 620 -23.54 9.44 11.72
CA PRO A 620 -22.89 8.19 12.10
C PRO A 620 -23.03 7.80 13.59
N LEU A 621 -23.41 8.71 14.48
CA LEU A 621 -23.58 8.41 15.92
C LEU A 621 -25.04 8.20 16.33
N SER A 622 -25.98 8.64 15.50
CA SER A 622 -27.42 8.57 15.78
C SER A 622 -28.14 7.46 15.03
N GLY A 623 -27.50 6.84 14.03
CA GLY A 623 -28.05 5.71 13.30
C GLY A 623 -26.97 4.94 12.53
N ALA A 624 -27.23 3.64 12.33
CA ALA A 624 -26.42 2.83 11.42
C ALA A 624 -26.57 3.33 9.99
N ASP A 625 -25.51 3.15 9.19
CA ASP A 625 -25.61 3.36 7.75
C ASP A 625 -26.54 2.30 7.13
N VAL A 626 -27.16 2.69 6.03
CA VAL A 626 -28.11 1.85 5.31
C VAL A 626 -27.31 0.81 4.53
N VAL A 627 -27.62 -0.47 4.77
CA VAL A 627 -26.94 -1.59 4.13
C VAL A 627 -27.00 -1.46 2.60
N GLN A 628 -25.83 -1.45 1.97
CA GLN A 628 -25.67 -1.49 0.53
C GLN A 628 -25.72 -2.95 0.07
N THR A 629 -26.48 -3.24 -0.98
CA THR A 629 -26.70 -4.62 -1.47
C THR A 629 -26.04 -4.89 -2.81
N ARG A 630 -25.78 -3.84 -3.61
CA ARG A 630 -25.20 -3.95 -4.95
C ARG A 630 -24.53 -2.65 -5.38
N HIS A 631 -23.45 -2.76 -6.15
CA HIS A 631 -22.74 -1.67 -6.81
C HIS A 631 -22.65 -1.98 -8.31
N LEU A 632 -22.90 -1.01 -9.18
CA LEU A 632 -22.77 -1.15 -10.64
C LEU A 632 -22.25 0.14 -11.25
N TRP A 633 -21.12 0.11 -11.93
CA TRP A 633 -20.67 1.23 -12.76
C TRP A 633 -21.51 1.29 -14.03
N GLU A 634 -22.35 2.33 -14.15
CA GLU A 634 -23.14 2.58 -15.37
C GLU A 634 -22.25 3.14 -16.49
N ASN A 635 -21.16 3.82 -16.15
CA ASN A 635 -20.09 4.25 -17.06
C ASN A 635 -18.78 4.52 -16.28
N ASN A 636 -17.80 5.20 -16.88
CA ASN A 636 -16.50 5.48 -16.26
C ASN A 636 -16.56 6.41 -15.03
N THR A 637 -17.60 7.23 -14.92
CA THR A 637 -17.72 8.27 -13.90
C THR A 637 -19.00 8.15 -13.09
N ARG A 638 -19.87 7.18 -13.38
CA ARG A 638 -21.16 7.02 -12.71
C ARG A 638 -21.30 5.65 -12.09
N LEU A 639 -21.50 5.62 -10.78
CA LEU A 639 -21.80 4.43 -9.99
C LEU A 639 -23.27 4.43 -9.60
N ARG A 640 -23.94 3.30 -9.76
CA ARG A 640 -25.24 3.02 -9.16
C ARG A 640 -25.05 2.12 -7.94
N VAL A 641 -25.65 2.50 -6.83
CA VAL A 641 -25.63 1.74 -5.56
C VAL A 641 -27.07 1.41 -5.18
N TRP A 642 -27.34 0.17 -4.78
CA TRP A 642 -28.64 -0.26 -4.26
C TRP A 642 -28.57 -0.42 -2.76
N LEU A 643 -29.64 -0.03 -2.09
CA LEU A 643 -29.81 -0.12 -0.64
C LEU A 643 -30.74 -1.28 -0.29
N ALA A 644 -30.62 -1.82 0.91
CA ALA A 644 -31.49 -2.87 1.43
C ALA A 644 -32.93 -2.40 1.70
N GLU A 645 -33.11 -1.08 1.85
CA GLU A 645 -34.41 -0.44 2.03
C GLU A 645 -34.46 0.88 1.24
N ALA A 646 -35.66 1.30 0.84
CA ALA A 646 -35.84 2.57 0.16
C ALA A 646 -35.71 3.73 1.15
N VAL A 647 -34.79 4.65 0.88
CA VAL A 647 -34.54 5.83 1.72
C VAL A 647 -34.67 7.07 0.84
N THR A 648 -35.74 7.84 0.99
CA THR A 648 -35.85 9.13 0.30
C THR A 648 -35.11 10.19 1.10
N GLY A 649 -34.26 10.99 0.44
CA GLY A 649 -33.51 12.07 1.10
C GLY A 649 -32.26 11.63 1.86
N ALA A 650 -31.71 10.44 1.57
CA ALA A 650 -30.48 9.98 2.20
C ALA A 650 -29.32 10.97 2.06
N THR A 651 -28.45 10.99 3.07
CA THR A 651 -27.16 11.70 3.01
C THR A 651 -26.05 10.69 2.76
N LEU A 652 -25.23 10.95 1.76
CA LEU A 652 -24.03 10.15 1.48
C LEU A 652 -22.82 10.79 2.16
N LEU A 653 -22.12 10.00 2.98
CA LEU A 653 -20.76 10.29 3.46
C LEU A 653 -19.76 9.52 2.60
N TRP A 654 -18.74 10.21 2.10
CA TRP A 654 -17.61 9.58 1.42
C TRP A 654 -16.32 10.40 1.60
N PRO A 655 -15.22 9.78 2.09
CA PRO A 655 -15.15 8.44 2.63
C PRO A 655 -15.74 8.36 4.04
N ALA A 656 -16.31 7.20 4.33
CA ALA A 656 -16.79 6.75 5.63
C ALA A 656 -15.91 5.59 6.14
N GLY A 657 -16.02 5.32 7.43
CA GLY A 657 -15.39 4.17 8.08
C GLY A 657 -13.87 4.30 8.23
N THR A 658 -13.23 3.26 8.72
CA THR A 658 -11.78 3.22 8.88
C THR A 658 -11.03 3.06 7.56
N LEU A 659 -11.71 2.78 6.44
CA LEU A 659 -11.13 2.63 5.11
C LEU A 659 -10.00 1.58 5.03
N LYS A 660 -10.19 0.44 5.70
CA LYS A 660 -9.18 -0.63 5.85
C LYS A 660 -8.62 -1.17 4.52
N GLU A 661 -9.41 -1.10 3.45
CA GLU A 661 -9.07 -1.68 2.15
C GLU A 661 -8.67 -0.62 1.11
N ALA A 662 -8.46 0.64 1.52
CA ALA A 662 -8.10 1.71 0.59
C ALA A 662 -6.80 1.42 -0.17
N ARG A 663 -5.79 0.84 0.51
CA ARG A 663 -4.51 0.44 -0.12
C ARG A 663 -4.62 -0.85 -0.95
N ALA A 664 -5.62 -1.69 -0.68
CA ALA A 664 -5.94 -2.87 -1.49
C ALA A 664 -6.66 -2.52 -2.81
N GLY A 665 -6.85 -1.23 -3.10
CA GLY A 665 -7.43 -0.76 -4.36
C GLY A 665 -8.95 -0.89 -4.42
N ARG A 666 -9.64 -0.94 -3.27
CA ARG A 666 -11.12 -0.93 -3.19
C ARG A 666 -11.73 0.48 -3.11
N TYR A 667 -10.94 1.51 -3.41
CA TYR A 667 -11.34 2.91 -3.38
C TYR A 667 -11.33 3.56 -4.78
N VAL A 668 -12.24 4.50 -5.04
CA VAL A 668 -12.29 5.23 -6.32
C VAL A 668 -11.06 6.14 -6.44
N ARG A 669 -10.28 5.96 -7.51
CA ARG A 669 -9.04 6.70 -7.78
C ARG A 669 -8.83 7.00 -9.25
N ASN A 670 -8.00 7.98 -9.60
CA ASN A 670 -7.58 8.17 -11.00
C ASN A 670 -6.69 7.00 -11.45
N THR A 671 -6.80 6.58 -12.72
CA THR A 671 -5.96 5.53 -13.34
C THR A 671 -4.85 6.06 -14.23
N GLY A 672 -4.92 7.34 -14.66
CA GLY A 672 -3.93 7.97 -15.54
C GLY A 672 -2.54 8.16 -14.91
N ASN A 673 -2.40 7.90 -13.61
CA ASN A 673 -1.19 8.18 -12.85
C ASN A 673 -0.36 6.92 -12.58
N SER A 674 0.62 6.72 -13.46
CA SER A 674 1.78 5.87 -13.19
C SER A 674 2.48 6.33 -11.91
N PRO A 675 2.99 5.41 -11.06
CA PRO A 675 3.82 5.77 -9.91
C PRO A 675 5.13 6.51 -10.30
N LEU A 676 5.44 6.62 -11.60
CA LEU A 676 6.60 7.36 -12.13
C LEU A 676 6.30 8.80 -12.59
N ARG A 677 5.05 9.27 -12.50
CA ARG A 677 4.75 10.71 -12.51
C ARG A 677 4.35 11.07 -11.09
N VAL A 678 5.21 11.84 -10.43
CA VAL A 678 5.15 12.23 -9.02
C VAL A 678 3.70 12.38 -8.54
N GLY A 679 3.32 11.55 -7.57
CA GLY A 679 1.95 11.12 -7.34
C GLY A 679 0.92 12.25 -7.18
N ILE A 680 -0.05 12.28 -8.10
CA ILE A 680 -1.28 13.06 -7.96
C ILE A 680 -2.48 12.10 -8.03
N GLY A 681 -2.79 11.44 -6.93
CA GLY A 681 -4.00 10.63 -6.82
C GLY A 681 -3.97 9.99 -5.46
N ASN A 682 -4.87 10.23 -4.50
CA ASN A 682 -6.20 10.84 -4.61
C ASN A 682 -6.34 11.99 -3.63
N HIS A 683 -6.60 13.18 -4.18
CA HIS A 683 -7.39 14.15 -3.44
C HIS A 683 -8.85 13.82 -3.69
N VAL A 684 -9.70 14.08 -2.71
CA VAL A 684 -11.14 14.05 -2.90
C VAL A 684 -11.59 15.31 -2.17
N PRO A 685 -12.25 16.28 -2.81
CA PRO A 685 -13.06 17.21 -2.04
C PRO A 685 -14.22 16.39 -1.53
N LEU A 686 -14.10 15.96 -0.27
CA LEU A 686 -15.15 15.28 0.42
C LEU A 686 -16.38 16.21 0.41
N LYS A 687 -17.46 15.80 -0.24
CA LYS A 687 -18.76 16.49 -0.14
C LYS A 687 -19.75 15.52 0.49
N PRO A 688 -20.41 15.88 1.59
CA PRO A 688 -21.71 15.31 1.89
C PRO A 688 -22.63 15.81 0.77
N ALA A 689 -23.08 14.91 -0.10
CA ALA A 689 -24.07 15.27 -1.11
C ALA A 689 -25.45 15.14 -0.46
N ARG A 690 -26.08 16.27 -0.13
CA ARG A 690 -27.51 16.32 0.21
C ARG A 690 -28.29 16.52 -1.08
N ILE A 691 -29.33 15.72 -1.27
CA ILE A 691 -30.33 15.94 -2.32
C ILE A 691 -31.03 17.26 -2.00
N THR A 692 -30.86 18.30 -2.81
CA THR A 692 -31.91 19.31 -2.92
C THR A 692 -33.03 18.66 -3.73
N ALA A 693 -34.18 18.41 -3.11
CA ALA A 693 -35.36 17.92 -3.80
C ALA A 693 -35.64 18.85 -4.99
N SER A 694 -35.77 18.27 -6.19
CA SER A 694 -36.34 18.95 -7.36
C SER A 694 -37.85 18.98 -7.26
#